data_AF-A0AAE0T7S6-F1
#
_entry.id   AF-A0AAE0T7S6-F1
#
_cell.length_a   1.000
_cell.length_b   1.000
_cell.length_c   1.000
_cell.angle_alpha   90.00
_cell.angle_beta   90.00
_cell.angle_gamma   90.00
#
_symmetry.space_group_name_H-M   'P 1'
#
loop_
_entity.id
_entity.type
_entity.pdbx_description
1 polymer ?
#
loop_
_entity_poly.entity_id
_entity_poly.type
_entity_poly.pdbx_seq_one_letter_code
_entity_poly.pdbx_strand_id
1 'polypeptide(L)'
;MKRLELLYEGKAKRIYSTDTEFIIQEFKDDATAFNAKKKGTIEGKGVLNNSISAKLFKYLEGKGVKTHFIQLLSDREMLCRRLRIIKLEVVVRNVVAGSLCSRYGLNEGTVLQQPIVEFYLKDDMLNDPLLNEDHILALNIATNVELKHVRSEALRANQLLKMYLRERELDLVDIKFEYGKLQEGEIVLGDEISPDNCRLWDLKTGKKLDKDRFRFDLENVFPPIPGDVPVAFAGSLVVMLELSPVLCVIWATAGSTLGFMVMYFIGIREDTHHCKEAQSNGIEWIDLVVVNLYPFESISKKENVSINEVIENIDIGGPSMLRSAAKNFEYVTVLSKVSDYEACLTELRKNDGHTTIEFRRGQAIKIFKITSYYDQCIFSFFTNLETHDRDYQTIPDHINISLKKINTLRYGENPHQSAAIFSVQSDDLDIFFNSHYEKLHGKELSYCNLLDMEAAIALIKEFKDDPPTAAIIKHTNPCGVSTQTTLAQAYLSALSTDKVSAFGGIVVVNKPLDMRTAQYIDEIFTEIIIALDFEDGVLAFLSRKGNRRLIKISLQNPCSNLELKFIDSGALIQQRDTSKLVDLKLKIVTKRKPTQSELNDLKFAWKVCKHIKSNAIVFSKESRTLGIGAGQMSRVDSSIIARDKAVRSSSDLNGAAMASDAFLPFADSLELAISCGVQSVIQPGGSIRDEEVIKKADEKNITMIFTELRNFKH
;
A
#
# COMPACT_ATOMS: atom_id res chain seq x y z
N MET A 1 27.15 -13.01 -41.51
CA MET A 1 25.97 -13.85 -41.31
C MET A 1 25.22 -13.95 -42.63
N LYS A 2 25.02 -15.15 -43.14
CA LYS A 2 24.32 -15.42 -44.42
C LYS A 2 22.95 -16.03 -44.14
N ARG A 3 21.90 -15.53 -44.80
CA ARG A 3 20.56 -16.13 -44.83
C ARG A 3 20.66 -17.47 -45.59
N LEU A 4 20.16 -18.56 -45.00
CA LEU A 4 20.23 -19.91 -45.58
C LEU A 4 18.86 -20.41 -46.04
N GLU A 5 18.05 -20.98 -45.15
CA GLU A 5 16.76 -21.60 -45.49
C GLU A 5 15.59 -20.90 -44.77
N LEU A 6 14.40 -20.94 -45.39
CA LEU A 6 13.14 -20.50 -44.77
C LEU A 6 12.67 -21.57 -43.78
N LEU A 7 12.64 -21.23 -42.49
CA LEU A 7 12.21 -22.12 -41.41
C LEU A 7 10.69 -22.04 -41.17
N TYR A 8 10.09 -20.87 -41.34
CA TYR A 8 8.68 -20.63 -41.08
C TYR A 8 8.19 -19.41 -41.85
N GLU A 9 7.00 -19.51 -42.44
CA GLU A 9 6.27 -18.37 -42.99
C GLU A 9 4.90 -18.27 -42.33
N GLY A 10 4.71 -17.20 -41.57
CA GLY A 10 3.45 -16.86 -40.91
C GLY A 10 2.70 -15.75 -41.65
N LYS A 11 1.64 -15.25 -41.01
CA LYS A 11 0.79 -14.18 -41.57
C LYS A 11 1.53 -12.84 -41.63
N ALA A 12 2.27 -12.47 -40.59
CA ALA A 12 2.95 -11.17 -40.50
C ALA A 12 4.47 -11.22 -40.78
N LYS A 13 5.06 -12.41 -40.86
CA LYS A 13 6.52 -12.56 -40.88
C LYS A 13 7.03 -13.85 -41.54
N ARG A 14 8.32 -13.85 -41.89
CA ARG A 14 9.11 -15.02 -42.31
C ARG A 14 10.31 -15.16 -41.39
N ILE A 15 10.70 -16.40 -41.10
CA ILE A 15 11.86 -16.72 -40.28
C ILE A 15 12.84 -17.53 -41.11
N TYR A 16 14.08 -17.06 -41.19
CA TYR A 16 15.16 -17.73 -41.91
C TYR A 16 16.24 -18.19 -40.95
N SER A 17 16.83 -19.35 -41.24
CA SER A 17 18.06 -19.78 -40.57
C SER A 17 19.26 -19.03 -41.12
N THR A 18 20.36 -19.08 -40.37
CA THR A 18 21.62 -18.48 -40.76
C THR A 18 22.76 -19.50 -40.67
N ASP A 19 23.92 -19.12 -41.17
CA ASP A 19 25.19 -19.83 -40.96
C ASP A 19 25.69 -19.80 -39.50
N THR A 20 24.88 -19.27 -38.57
CA THR A 20 25.15 -19.19 -37.13
C THR A 20 23.95 -19.74 -36.33
N GLU A 21 24.02 -19.71 -35.00
CA GLU A 21 22.93 -20.12 -34.11
C GLU A 21 21.72 -19.17 -34.08
N PHE A 22 21.83 -18.01 -34.74
CA PHE A 22 20.78 -17.00 -34.81
C PHE A 22 19.85 -17.22 -36.01
N ILE A 23 18.67 -16.57 -35.94
CA ILE A 23 17.67 -16.54 -37.00
C ILE A 23 17.41 -15.09 -37.43
N ILE A 24 17.02 -14.92 -38.69
CA ILE A 24 16.56 -13.64 -39.23
C ILE A 24 15.04 -13.65 -39.29
N GLN A 25 14.40 -12.70 -38.63
CA GLN A 25 12.96 -12.48 -38.72
C GLN A 25 12.69 -11.29 -39.65
N GLU A 26 11.97 -11.56 -40.74
CA GLU A 26 11.59 -10.60 -41.78
C GLU A 26 10.09 -10.30 -41.68
N PHE A 27 9.71 -9.03 -41.62
CA PHE A 27 8.32 -8.59 -41.48
C PHE A 27 7.67 -8.32 -42.84
N LYS A 28 6.42 -8.77 -42.98
CA LYS A 28 5.61 -8.67 -44.19
C LYS A 28 4.55 -7.56 -44.09
N ASP A 29 4.14 -7.06 -45.25
CA ASP A 29 3.05 -6.07 -45.36
C ASP A 29 1.66 -6.73 -45.42
N ASP A 30 1.60 -8.07 -45.40
CA ASP A 30 0.38 -8.86 -45.42
C ASP A 30 -0.52 -8.50 -44.22
N ALA A 31 -1.80 -8.24 -44.49
CA ALA A 31 -2.84 -8.01 -43.50
C ALA A 31 -3.95 -9.07 -43.66
N THR A 32 -4.46 -9.57 -42.54
CA THR A 32 -5.56 -10.55 -42.54
C THR A 32 -6.68 -10.14 -41.59
N ALA A 33 -7.92 -10.37 -42.01
CA ALA A 33 -9.12 -10.08 -41.23
C ALA A 33 -10.09 -11.28 -41.20
N PHE A 34 -10.94 -11.35 -40.17
CA PHE A 34 -11.99 -12.36 -39.97
C PHE A 34 -11.52 -13.82 -40.11
N ASN A 35 -10.90 -14.40 -39.05
CA ASN A 35 -10.36 -15.77 -39.03
C ASN A 35 -9.56 -16.15 -40.29
N ALA A 36 -8.68 -15.24 -40.73
CA ALA A 36 -7.84 -15.37 -41.93
C ALA A 36 -8.58 -15.53 -43.28
N LYS A 37 -9.90 -15.28 -43.33
CA LYS A 37 -10.70 -15.38 -44.56
C LYS A 37 -10.44 -14.24 -45.56
N LYS A 38 -10.05 -13.06 -45.09
CA LYS A 38 -9.70 -11.92 -45.96
C LYS A 38 -8.19 -11.64 -45.88
N LYS A 39 -7.55 -11.51 -47.04
CA LYS A 39 -6.12 -11.20 -47.20
C LYS A 39 -5.96 -9.91 -47.99
N GLY A 40 -5.09 -9.01 -47.56
CA GLY A 40 -4.72 -7.77 -48.24
C GLY A 40 -3.30 -7.36 -47.87
N THR A 41 -2.84 -6.21 -48.36
CA THR A 41 -1.52 -5.65 -48.05
C THR A 41 -1.67 -4.22 -47.55
N ILE A 42 -0.99 -3.88 -46.45
CA ILE A 42 -0.89 -2.49 -45.97
C ILE A 42 0.56 -2.06 -46.21
N GLU A 43 0.75 -1.16 -47.16
CA GLU A 43 2.08 -0.69 -47.55
C GLU A 43 2.86 -0.14 -46.35
N GLY A 44 4.10 -0.59 -46.17
CA GLY A 44 4.98 -0.12 -45.09
C GLY A 44 4.67 -0.71 -43.71
N LYS A 45 3.64 -1.55 -43.57
CA LYS A 45 3.28 -2.21 -42.31
C LYS A 45 4.43 -3.02 -41.73
N GLY A 46 5.12 -3.82 -42.53
CA GLY A 46 6.22 -4.66 -42.07
C GLY A 46 7.39 -3.85 -41.52
N VAL A 47 7.69 -2.71 -42.15
CA VAL A 47 8.70 -1.75 -41.65
C VAL A 47 8.29 -1.19 -40.30
N LEU A 48 7.04 -0.74 -40.19
CA LEU A 48 6.50 -0.19 -38.95
C LEU A 48 6.49 -1.23 -37.82
N ASN A 49 6.02 -2.45 -38.09
CA ASN A 49 5.97 -3.54 -37.12
C ASN A 49 7.36 -3.94 -36.63
N ASN A 50 8.35 -3.98 -37.52
CA ASN A 50 9.74 -4.27 -37.15
C ASN A 50 10.32 -3.19 -36.23
N SER A 51 10.09 -1.92 -36.56
CA SER A 51 10.53 -0.77 -35.75
C SER A 51 9.86 -0.75 -34.37
N ILE A 52 8.54 -0.95 -34.32
CA ILE A 52 7.79 -1.04 -33.05
C ILE A 52 8.30 -2.20 -32.21
N SER A 53 8.40 -3.40 -32.79
CA SER A 53 8.85 -4.61 -32.08
C SER A 53 10.24 -4.41 -31.50
N ALA A 54 11.20 -3.89 -32.29
CA ALA A 54 12.56 -3.64 -31.81
C ALA A 54 12.59 -2.62 -30.66
N LYS A 55 11.77 -1.56 -30.72
CA LYS A 55 11.70 -0.56 -29.66
C LYS A 55 11.10 -1.13 -28.37
N LEU A 56 10.05 -1.93 -28.48
CA LEU A 56 9.38 -2.55 -27.33
C LEU A 56 10.24 -3.66 -26.71
N PHE A 57 10.92 -4.47 -27.52
CA PHE A 57 11.86 -5.47 -27.00
C PHE A 57 13.04 -4.83 -26.25
N LYS A 58 13.64 -3.76 -26.80
CA LYS A 58 14.69 -3.01 -26.09
C LYS A 58 14.21 -2.43 -24.76
N TYR A 59 12.98 -1.90 -24.75
CA TYR A 59 12.37 -1.38 -23.54
C TYR A 59 12.18 -2.49 -22.49
N LEU A 60 11.65 -3.66 -22.90
CA LEU A 60 11.43 -4.81 -22.03
C LEU A 60 12.73 -5.39 -21.47
N GLU A 61 13.76 -5.55 -22.31
CA GLU A 61 15.11 -5.99 -21.87
C GLU A 61 15.70 -5.01 -20.86
N GLY A 62 15.59 -3.70 -21.12
CA GLY A 62 16.03 -2.65 -20.18
C GLY A 62 15.28 -2.67 -18.83
N LYS A 63 14.17 -3.41 -18.73
CA LYS A 63 13.39 -3.62 -17.50
C LYS A 63 13.46 -5.07 -16.99
N GLY A 64 14.37 -5.87 -17.55
CA GLY A 64 14.68 -7.23 -17.11
C GLY A 64 13.64 -8.28 -17.51
N VAL A 65 12.90 -8.05 -18.60
CA VAL A 65 12.11 -9.09 -19.29
C VAL A 65 12.95 -9.58 -20.46
N LYS A 66 13.35 -10.86 -20.42
CA LYS A 66 14.25 -11.44 -21.41
C LYS A 66 13.52 -11.72 -22.72
N THR A 67 14.17 -11.38 -23.83
CA THR A 67 13.62 -11.52 -25.18
C THR A 67 14.62 -12.24 -26.07
N HIS A 68 14.15 -12.76 -27.21
CA HIS A 68 15.03 -13.34 -28.22
C HIS A 68 15.62 -12.28 -29.17
N PHE A 69 15.15 -11.03 -29.11
CA PHE A 69 15.63 -9.95 -29.96
C PHE A 69 17.08 -9.58 -29.63
N ILE A 70 17.90 -9.37 -30.65
CA ILE A 70 19.30 -8.95 -30.50
C ILE A 70 19.47 -7.54 -31.06
N GLN A 71 19.19 -7.34 -32.34
CA GLN A 71 19.34 -6.07 -33.03
C GLN A 71 18.54 -6.01 -34.32
N LEU A 72 18.37 -4.80 -34.86
CA LEU A 72 17.86 -4.61 -36.22
C LEU A 72 18.96 -4.92 -37.23
N LEU A 73 18.60 -5.55 -38.35
CA LEU A 73 19.47 -5.75 -39.50
C LEU A 73 19.12 -4.79 -40.64
N SER A 74 17.84 -4.46 -40.79
CA SER A 74 17.32 -3.47 -41.73
C SER A 74 15.98 -2.95 -41.24
N ASP A 75 15.34 -2.08 -42.02
CA ASP A 75 13.99 -1.59 -41.75
C ASP A 75 12.94 -2.71 -41.70
N ARG A 76 13.20 -3.87 -42.31
CA ARG A 76 12.26 -5.02 -42.33
C ARG A 76 12.75 -6.26 -41.60
N GLU A 77 14.01 -6.27 -41.15
CA GLU A 77 14.64 -7.47 -40.61
C GLU A 77 15.23 -7.21 -39.23
N MET A 78 15.06 -8.18 -38.35
CA MET A 78 15.73 -8.24 -37.05
C MET A 78 16.48 -9.55 -36.87
N LEU A 79 17.57 -9.47 -36.13
CA LEU A 79 18.38 -10.59 -35.68
C LEU A 79 17.87 -11.10 -34.34
N CYS A 80 17.68 -12.41 -34.27
CA CYS A 80 16.96 -13.08 -33.20
C CYS A 80 17.69 -14.34 -32.75
N ARG A 81 17.64 -14.66 -31.44
CA ARG A 81 18.07 -15.96 -30.91
C ARG A 81 17.09 -17.04 -31.37
N ARG A 82 17.61 -18.21 -31.76
CA ARG A 82 16.76 -19.36 -32.13
C ARG A 82 16.10 -19.95 -30.89
N LEU A 83 14.78 -20.09 -30.93
CA LEU A 83 14.00 -20.66 -29.83
C LEU A 83 13.37 -22.00 -30.21
N ARG A 84 13.25 -22.90 -29.23
CA ARG A 84 12.27 -23.99 -29.25
C ARG A 84 10.96 -23.47 -28.67
N ILE A 85 10.01 -23.12 -29.54
CA ILE A 85 8.72 -22.53 -29.15
C ILE A 85 7.90 -23.49 -28.28
N ILE A 86 7.35 -22.97 -27.19
CA ILE A 86 6.30 -23.62 -26.40
C ILE A 86 5.00 -23.38 -27.18
N LYS A 87 4.23 -24.44 -27.48
CA LYS A 87 3.02 -24.35 -28.33
C LYS A 87 1.82 -23.70 -27.62
N LEU A 88 2.05 -22.56 -26.98
CA LEU A 88 1.06 -21.76 -26.27
C LEU A 88 1.13 -20.31 -26.74
N GLU A 89 -0.02 -19.78 -27.17
CA GLU A 89 -0.24 -18.35 -27.28
C GLU A 89 -0.87 -17.87 -25.96
N VAL A 90 -0.24 -16.88 -25.32
CA VAL A 90 -0.67 -16.33 -24.03
C VAL A 90 -1.28 -14.96 -24.26
N VAL A 91 -2.58 -14.84 -24.02
CA VAL A 91 -3.31 -13.59 -24.24
C VAL A 91 -3.59 -12.93 -22.91
N VAL A 92 -3.07 -11.72 -22.72
CA VAL A 92 -3.35 -10.90 -21.54
C VAL A 92 -4.35 -9.80 -21.93
N ARG A 93 -5.51 -9.78 -21.27
CA ARG A 93 -6.59 -8.84 -21.53
C ARG A 93 -6.69 -7.83 -20.40
N ASN A 94 -6.61 -6.54 -20.73
CA ASN A 94 -6.78 -5.42 -19.79
C ASN A 94 -8.17 -4.78 -19.91
N VAL A 95 -8.75 -4.83 -21.10
CA VAL A 95 -10.06 -4.27 -21.43
C VAL A 95 -10.89 -5.33 -22.14
N VAL A 96 -12.20 -5.33 -21.90
CA VAL A 96 -13.14 -6.22 -22.57
C VAL A 96 -13.21 -5.86 -24.05
N ALA A 97 -12.69 -6.73 -24.92
CA ALA A 97 -12.70 -6.57 -26.37
C ALA A 97 -12.72 -7.92 -27.11
N GLY A 98 -13.21 -7.90 -28.35
CA GLY A 98 -13.14 -9.04 -29.27
C GLY A 98 -13.85 -10.31 -28.77
N SER A 99 -13.13 -11.44 -28.76
CA SER A 99 -13.69 -12.75 -28.39
C SER A 99 -14.17 -12.81 -26.93
N LEU A 100 -13.65 -11.95 -26.06
CA LEU A 100 -14.10 -11.89 -24.67
C LEU A 100 -15.53 -11.33 -24.57
N CYS A 101 -15.87 -10.32 -25.38
CA CYS A 101 -17.23 -9.76 -25.44
C CYS A 101 -18.23 -10.83 -25.87
N SER A 102 -17.94 -11.50 -26.98
CA SER A 102 -18.85 -12.50 -27.57
C SER A 102 -19.00 -13.76 -26.74
N ARG A 103 -17.94 -14.22 -26.05
CA ARG A 103 -18.00 -15.44 -25.24
C ARG A 103 -18.82 -15.27 -23.96
N TYR A 104 -18.81 -14.08 -23.36
CA TYR A 104 -19.41 -13.85 -22.04
C TYR A 104 -20.50 -12.77 -22.01
N GLY A 105 -20.85 -12.18 -23.16
CA GLY A 105 -21.87 -11.13 -23.24
C GLY A 105 -21.46 -9.84 -22.53
N LEU A 106 -20.16 -9.54 -22.47
CA LEU A 106 -19.62 -8.37 -21.77
C LEU A 106 -19.56 -7.15 -22.71
N ASN A 107 -19.75 -5.96 -22.14
CA ASN A 107 -19.70 -4.70 -22.88
C ASN A 107 -18.27 -4.36 -23.33
N GLU A 108 -18.07 -4.15 -24.63
CA GLU A 108 -16.77 -3.76 -25.19
C GLU A 108 -16.32 -2.42 -24.58
N GLY A 109 -15.04 -2.31 -24.22
CA GLY A 109 -14.48 -1.13 -23.55
C GLY A 109 -14.56 -1.15 -22.03
N THR A 110 -15.20 -2.16 -21.42
CA THR A 110 -15.16 -2.33 -19.96
C THR A 110 -13.74 -2.60 -19.49
N VAL A 111 -13.19 -1.73 -18.65
CA VAL A 111 -11.87 -1.95 -18.03
C VAL A 111 -11.98 -3.09 -17.01
N LEU A 112 -11.10 -4.08 -17.13
CA LEU A 112 -11.08 -5.21 -16.20
C LEU A 112 -10.40 -4.80 -14.89
N GLN A 113 -11.00 -5.15 -13.74
CA GLN A 113 -10.42 -4.90 -12.42
C GLN A 113 -9.03 -5.54 -12.25
N GLN A 114 -8.82 -6.70 -12.88
CA GLN A 114 -7.54 -7.37 -12.98
C GLN A 114 -7.37 -7.95 -14.40
N PRO A 115 -6.15 -7.97 -14.96
CA PRO A 115 -5.94 -8.56 -16.27
C PRO A 115 -6.32 -10.04 -16.29
N ILE A 116 -7.02 -10.47 -17.34
CA ILE A 116 -7.32 -11.89 -17.57
C ILE A 116 -6.19 -12.49 -18.41
N VAL A 117 -5.64 -13.62 -17.98
CA VAL A 117 -4.69 -14.40 -18.77
C VAL A 117 -5.41 -15.61 -19.35
N GLU A 118 -5.42 -15.70 -20.68
CA GLU A 118 -5.98 -16.83 -21.43
C GLU A 118 -4.86 -17.58 -22.16
N PHE A 119 -4.98 -18.90 -22.25
CA PHE A 119 -4.05 -19.73 -22.99
C PHE A 119 -4.73 -20.32 -24.21
N TYR A 120 -4.04 -20.32 -25.34
CA TYR A 120 -4.52 -20.92 -26.57
C TYR A 120 -3.47 -21.89 -27.11
N LEU A 121 -3.92 -23.04 -27.61
CA LEU A 121 -3.03 -23.96 -28.32
C LEU A 121 -2.60 -23.29 -29.62
N LYS A 122 -1.29 -23.19 -29.88
CA LYS A 122 -0.80 -22.65 -31.15
C LYS A 122 -0.94 -23.71 -32.25
N ASP A 123 -2.07 -23.70 -32.94
CA ASP A 123 -2.40 -24.62 -34.02
C ASP A 123 -3.40 -23.97 -35.00
N ASP A 124 -2.86 -23.46 -36.12
CA ASP A 124 -3.66 -22.81 -37.17
C ASP A 124 -4.72 -23.76 -37.78
N MET A 125 -4.50 -25.09 -37.77
CA MET A 125 -5.47 -26.07 -38.31
C MET A 125 -6.70 -26.21 -37.41
N LEU A 126 -6.51 -26.05 -36.10
CA LEU A 126 -7.56 -26.13 -35.09
C LEU A 126 -8.14 -24.75 -34.72
N ASN A 127 -7.71 -23.69 -35.41
CA ASN A 127 -8.10 -22.30 -35.15
C ASN A 127 -7.83 -21.90 -33.69
N ASP A 128 -6.65 -22.26 -33.20
CA ASP A 128 -6.11 -21.93 -31.88
C ASP A 128 -7.15 -22.10 -30.74
N PRO A 129 -7.49 -23.33 -30.33
CA PRO A 129 -8.51 -23.54 -29.30
C PRO A 129 -8.06 -23.02 -27.93
N LEU A 130 -9.02 -22.48 -27.16
CA LEU A 130 -8.81 -22.01 -25.79
C LEU A 130 -8.51 -23.20 -24.85
N LEU A 131 -7.48 -23.06 -24.03
CA LEU A 131 -7.04 -24.04 -23.05
C LEU A 131 -7.19 -23.51 -21.63
N ASN A 132 -7.54 -24.39 -20.70
CA ASN A 132 -7.31 -24.17 -19.27
C ASN A 132 -5.98 -24.83 -18.85
N GLU A 133 -5.55 -24.60 -17.61
CA GLU A 133 -4.28 -25.14 -17.10
C GLU A 133 -4.26 -26.68 -17.10
N ASP A 134 -5.39 -27.32 -16.84
CA ASP A 134 -5.52 -28.79 -16.88
C ASP A 134 -5.30 -29.35 -18.29
N HIS A 135 -5.84 -28.72 -19.33
CA HIS A 135 -5.60 -29.11 -20.72
C HIS A 135 -4.10 -29.04 -21.05
N ILE A 136 -3.42 -27.98 -20.60
CA ILE A 136 -2.00 -27.75 -20.89
C ILE A 136 -1.14 -28.85 -20.26
N LEU A 137 -1.42 -29.19 -19.01
CA LEU A 137 -0.68 -30.21 -18.27
C LEU A 137 -0.99 -31.62 -18.80
N ALA A 138 -2.27 -31.94 -19.00
CA ALA A 138 -2.71 -33.26 -19.45
C ALA A 138 -2.22 -33.59 -20.87
N LEU A 139 -2.14 -32.59 -21.76
CA LEU A 139 -1.64 -32.74 -23.13
C LEU A 139 -0.11 -32.60 -23.23
N ASN A 140 0.60 -32.44 -22.09
CA ASN A 140 2.05 -32.21 -22.03
C ASN A 140 2.53 -31.06 -22.93
N ILE A 141 1.72 -29.99 -23.02
CA ILE A 141 2.06 -28.82 -23.84
C ILE A 141 3.13 -27.97 -23.15
N ALA A 142 3.03 -27.82 -21.83
CA ALA A 142 4.04 -27.17 -20.98
C ALA A 142 4.06 -27.83 -19.60
N THR A 143 5.21 -27.82 -18.94
CA THR A 143 5.29 -28.26 -17.53
C THR A 143 4.64 -27.25 -16.58
N ASN A 144 4.28 -27.66 -15.37
CA ASN A 144 3.74 -26.75 -14.36
C ASN A 144 4.70 -25.58 -14.04
N VAL A 145 6.01 -25.83 -14.08
CA VAL A 145 7.03 -24.79 -13.87
C VAL A 145 7.05 -23.80 -15.03
N GLU A 146 7.02 -24.29 -16.27
CA GLU A 146 6.93 -23.45 -17.46
C GLU A 146 5.65 -22.61 -17.48
N LEU A 147 4.50 -23.22 -17.18
CA LEU A 147 3.21 -22.54 -17.21
C LEU A 147 3.17 -21.39 -16.20
N LYS A 148 3.64 -21.61 -14.97
CA LYS A 148 3.74 -20.55 -13.95
C LYS A 148 4.69 -19.45 -14.37
N HIS A 149 5.86 -19.81 -14.91
CA HIS A 149 6.85 -18.84 -15.37
C HIS A 149 6.32 -17.96 -16.50
N VAL A 150 5.75 -18.58 -17.54
CA VAL A 150 5.16 -17.92 -18.70
C VAL A 150 3.99 -17.01 -18.31
N ARG A 151 3.12 -17.47 -17.40
CA ARG A 151 2.02 -16.65 -16.87
C ARG A 151 2.54 -15.40 -16.14
N SER A 152 3.54 -15.58 -15.28
CA SER A 152 4.14 -14.50 -14.49
C SER A 152 4.83 -13.47 -15.39
N GLU A 153 5.67 -13.92 -16.33
CA GLU A 153 6.37 -13.02 -17.25
C GLU A 153 5.40 -12.33 -18.23
N ALA A 154 4.32 -12.99 -18.65
CA ALA A 154 3.29 -12.35 -19.50
C ALA A 154 2.57 -11.20 -18.78
N LEU A 155 2.21 -11.38 -17.50
CA LEU A 155 1.61 -10.30 -16.70
C LEU A 155 2.60 -9.15 -16.50
N ARG A 156 3.87 -9.46 -16.23
CA ARG A 156 4.93 -8.46 -16.04
C ARG A 156 5.20 -7.67 -17.31
N ALA A 157 5.37 -8.36 -18.45
CA ALA A 157 5.56 -7.73 -19.76
C ALA A 157 4.36 -6.86 -20.13
N ASN A 158 3.13 -7.35 -19.93
CA ASN A 158 1.91 -6.58 -20.14
C ASN A 158 1.87 -5.31 -19.30
N GLN A 159 2.20 -5.38 -18.01
CA GLN A 159 2.20 -4.21 -17.13
C GLN A 159 3.21 -3.14 -17.60
N LEU A 160 4.42 -3.55 -17.94
CA LEU A 160 5.47 -2.66 -18.43
C LEU A 160 5.05 -1.99 -19.75
N LEU A 161 4.53 -2.77 -20.70
CA LEU A 161 4.06 -2.24 -21.99
C LEU A 161 2.86 -1.32 -21.81
N LYS A 162 1.92 -1.65 -20.92
CA LYS A 162 0.76 -0.81 -20.63
C LYS A 162 1.19 0.55 -20.08
N MET A 163 2.17 0.60 -19.18
CA MET A 163 2.73 1.86 -18.67
C MET A 163 3.42 2.65 -19.79
N TYR A 164 4.27 1.98 -20.56
CA TYR A 164 5.01 2.61 -21.67
C TYR A 164 4.08 3.19 -22.75
N LEU A 165 3.00 2.50 -23.08
CA LEU A 165 2.04 2.94 -24.09
C LEU A 165 1.13 4.05 -23.57
N ARG A 166 0.74 4.00 -22.28
CA ARG A 166 -0.12 5.02 -21.67
C ARG A 166 0.53 6.40 -21.63
N GLU A 167 1.84 6.47 -21.40
CA GLU A 167 2.63 7.72 -21.51
C GLU A 167 2.57 8.35 -22.92
N ARG A 168 2.16 7.58 -23.92
CA ARG A 168 2.05 7.98 -25.33
C ARG A 168 0.59 8.04 -25.78
N GLU A 169 -0.33 8.14 -24.82
CA GLU A 169 -1.78 8.26 -25.05
C GLU A 169 -2.40 7.05 -25.77
N LEU A 170 -1.79 5.87 -25.59
CA LEU A 170 -2.27 4.59 -26.12
C LEU A 170 -2.72 3.68 -24.96
N ASP A 171 -3.93 3.17 -25.04
CA ASP A 171 -4.43 2.14 -24.14
C ASP A 171 -4.15 0.74 -24.70
N LEU A 172 -3.46 -0.09 -23.91
CA LEU A 172 -3.18 -1.48 -24.25
C LEU A 172 -4.36 -2.36 -23.85
N VAL A 173 -5.23 -2.67 -24.80
CA VAL A 173 -6.50 -3.38 -24.59
C VAL A 173 -6.26 -4.87 -24.31
N ASP A 174 -5.53 -5.52 -25.20
CA ASP A 174 -5.03 -6.88 -25.01
C ASP A 174 -3.75 -7.11 -25.81
N ILE A 175 -2.96 -8.09 -25.41
CA ILE A 175 -1.71 -8.48 -26.07
C ILE A 175 -1.54 -9.99 -26.06
N LYS A 176 -0.96 -10.50 -27.14
CA LYS A 176 -0.60 -11.90 -27.33
C LYS A 176 0.90 -12.07 -27.24
N PHE A 177 1.34 -12.99 -26.41
CA PHE A 177 2.74 -13.36 -26.27
C PHE A 177 2.95 -14.81 -26.65
N GLU A 178 4.10 -15.10 -27.26
CA GLU A 178 4.60 -16.46 -27.46
C GLU A 178 5.93 -16.59 -26.73
N TYR A 179 6.19 -17.74 -26.13
CA TYR A 179 7.43 -18.00 -25.39
C TYR A 179 8.16 -19.20 -25.96
N GLY A 180 9.48 -19.19 -25.86
CA GLY A 180 10.30 -20.29 -26.31
C GLY A 180 11.54 -20.48 -25.45
N LYS A 181 12.12 -21.67 -25.54
CA LYS A 181 13.32 -22.04 -24.81
C LYS A 181 14.57 -21.85 -25.66
N LEU A 182 15.59 -21.23 -25.08
CA LEU A 182 16.95 -21.23 -25.61
C LEU A 182 17.58 -22.63 -25.47
N GLN A 183 18.76 -22.83 -26.08
CA GLN A 183 19.48 -24.11 -25.99
C GLN A 183 19.85 -24.45 -24.54
N GLU A 184 20.15 -23.45 -23.71
CA GLU A 184 20.44 -23.64 -22.28
C GLU A 184 19.18 -23.93 -21.42
N GLY A 185 17.99 -23.94 -22.02
CA GLY A 185 16.72 -24.25 -21.36
C GLY A 185 15.99 -23.04 -20.77
N GLU A 186 16.58 -21.85 -20.81
CA GLU A 186 15.96 -20.60 -20.37
C GLU A 186 14.77 -20.22 -21.26
N ILE A 187 13.65 -19.83 -20.63
CA ILE A 187 12.44 -19.37 -21.32
C ILE A 187 12.55 -17.86 -21.53
N VAL A 188 12.37 -17.42 -22.76
CA VAL A 188 12.38 -15.99 -23.11
C VAL A 188 11.17 -15.65 -23.97
N LEU A 189 10.81 -14.36 -23.99
CA LEU A 189 9.74 -13.86 -24.84
C LEU A 189 10.13 -13.99 -26.31
N GLY A 190 9.29 -14.72 -27.04
CA GLY A 190 9.36 -15.06 -28.45
C GLY A 190 8.53 -14.11 -29.33
N ASP A 191 8.67 -14.26 -30.65
CA ASP A 191 7.81 -13.65 -31.68
C ASP A 191 8.01 -12.13 -31.95
N GLU A 192 6.98 -11.36 -32.24
CA GLU A 192 7.03 -9.91 -32.44
C GLU A 192 6.26 -9.21 -31.32
N ILE A 193 6.29 -7.88 -31.23
CA ILE A 193 5.35 -7.10 -30.43
C ILE A 193 4.92 -5.92 -31.28
N SER A 194 3.73 -6.04 -31.87
CA SER A 194 3.27 -5.15 -32.93
C SER A 194 1.73 -5.01 -32.90
N PRO A 195 1.17 -4.05 -33.65
CA PRO A 195 -0.29 -3.95 -33.85
C PRO A 195 -0.95 -5.20 -34.45
N ASP A 196 -0.20 -6.21 -34.91
CA ASP A 196 -0.77 -7.51 -35.29
C ASP A 196 -1.04 -8.43 -34.11
N ASN A 197 -0.34 -8.26 -32.99
CA ASN A 197 -0.47 -9.13 -31.83
C ASN A 197 -0.92 -8.42 -30.54
N CYS A 198 -1.15 -7.11 -30.59
CA CYS A 198 -1.86 -6.37 -29.55
C CYS A 198 -2.97 -5.48 -30.11
N ARG A 199 -3.97 -5.22 -29.28
CA ARG A 199 -4.97 -4.17 -29.52
C ARG A 199 -4.57 -2.88 -28.83
N LEU A 200 -4.57 -1.80 -29.58
CA LEU A 200 -4.20 -0.46 -29.12
C LEU A 200 -5.32 0.51 -29.46
N TRP A 201 -5.86 1.16 -28.44
CA TRP A 201 -6.85 2.22 -28.62
C TRP A 201 -6.25 3.57 -28.24
N ASP A 202 -6.70 4.61 -28.91
CA ASP A 202 -6.38 5.98 -28.55
C ASP A 202 -7.06 6.33 -27.22
N LEU A 203 -6.27 6.72 -26.23
CA LEU A 203 -6.77 6.94 -24.87
C LEU A 203 -7.74 8.14 -24.79
N LYS A 204 -7.61 9.12 -25.68
CA LYS A 204 -8.43 10.34 -25.70
C LYS A 204 -9.74 10.16 -26.45
N THR A 205 -9.68 9.51 -27.60
CA THR A 205 -10.80 9.41 -28.55
C THR A 205 -11.48 8.05 -28.51
N GLY A 206 -10.89 7.05 -27.86
CA GLY A 206 -11.35 5.66 -27.87
C GLY A 206 -11.23 4.99 -29.24
N LYS A 207 -10.59 5.64 -30.22
CA LYS A 207 -10.45 5.11 -31.58
C LYS A 207 -9.52 3.91 -31.57
N LYS A 208 -9.89 2.85 -32.29
CA LYS A 208 -9.06 1.66 -32.47
C LYS A 208 -7.92 2.00 -33.44
N LEU A 209 -6.67 1.83 -33.02
CA LEU A 209 -5.47 2.22 -33.77
C LEU A 209 -4.70 1.04 -34.37
N ASP A 210 -5.09 -0.18 -34.00
CA ASP A 210 -4.51 -1.41 -34.52
C ASP A 210 -5.21 -1.89 -35.81
N LYS A 211 -4.93 -3.13 -36.22
CA LYS A 211 -5.55 -3.76 -37.40
C LYS A 211 -7.09 -3.83 -37.34
N ASP A 212 -7.71 -3.61 -36.19
CA ASP A 212 -9.16 -3.43 -36.07
C ASP A 212 -9.63 -2.29 -36.95
N ARG A 213 -8.86 -1.20 -37.12
CA ARG A 213 -9.18 -0.14 -38.09
C ARG A 213 -9.26 -0.66 -39.54
N PHE A 214 -8.33 -1.54 -39.93
CA PHE A 214 -8.38 -2.24 -41.22
C PHE A 214 -9.60 -3.18 -41.35
N ARG A 215 -10.21 -3.62 -40.23
CA ARG A 215 -11.49 -4.36 -40.25
C ARG A 215 -12.68 -3.45 -40.52
N PHE A 216 -12.60 -2.16 -40.15
CA PHE A 216 -13.68 -1.17 -40.30
C PHE A 216 -13.62 -0.39 -41.62
N ASP A 217 -12.43 -0.09 -42.15
CA ASP A 217 -12.22 0.70 -43.39
C ASP A 217 -12.58 -0.06 -44.70
N LEU A 218 -13.06 -1.31 -44.60
CA LEU A 218 -13.60 -2.08 -45.72
C LEU A 218 -15.13 -2.12 -45.62
N GLU A 219 -15.79 -1.13 -46.21
CA GLU A 219 -17.25 -0.91 -46.19
C GLU A 219 -18.08 -2.19 -46.35
N ASN A 220 -19.14 -2.32 -45.53
CA ASN A 220 -20.33 -3.19 -45.62
C ASN A 220 -20.63 -4.23 -44.51
N VAL A 221 -20.21 -4.11 -43.23
CA VAL A 221 -20.73 -5.05 -42.21
C VAL A 221 -20.77 -4.56 -40.74
N PHE A 222 -21.37 -3.41 -40.43
CA PHE A 222 -22.00 -3.18 -39.10
C PHE A 222 -23.25 -2.30 -39.29
N PRO A 223 -24.35 -2.51 -38.54
CA PRO A 223 -25.49 -1.60 -38.60
C PRO A 223 -25.04 -0.18 -38.18
N PRO A 224 -25.60 0.88 -38.78
CA PRO A 224 -25.14 2.24 -38.56
C PRO A 224 -25.31 2.63 -37.09
N ILE A 225 -24.24 3.12 -36.47
CA ILE A 225 -24.32 3.87 -35.22
C ILE A 225 -24.88 5.25 -35.62
N PRO A 226 -25.97 5.74 -35.00
CA PRO A 226 -26.51 7.06 -35.34
C PRO A 226 -25.58 8.14 -34.80
N GLY A 227 -25.03 8.98 -35.69
CA GLY A 227 -24.33 10.20 -35.31
C GLY A 227 -23.08 10.48 -36.11
N ASP A 228 -23.19 10.60 -37.43
CA ASP A 228 -22.17 11.27 -38.22
C ASP A 228 -22.28 12.78 -38.05
N VAL A 229 -21.14 13.43 -37.82
CA VAL A 229 -20.92 14.85 -38.18
C VAL A 229 -19.73 14.88 -39.14
N PRO A 230 -19.86 15.46 -40.34
CA PRO A 230 -18.77 15.52 -41.30
C PRO A 230 -17.87 16.71 -40.98
N VAL A 231 -16.56 16.51 -40.86
CA VAL A 231 -15.59 17.61 -40.97
C VAL A 231 -14.36 17.15 -41.75
N ALA A 232 -14.17 17.78 -42.91
CA ALA A 232 -12.98 17.72 -43.73
C ALA A 232 -11.76 18.26 -42.99
N PHE A 233 -10.59 17.64 -43.14
CA PHE A 233 -9.32 18.38 -43.24
C PHE A 233 -8.29 17.51 -43.97
N ALA A 234 -8.03 17.89 -45.22
CA ALA A 234 -6.83 17.53 -45.95
C ALA A 234 -5.69 18.46 -45.52
N GLY A 235 -4.49 17.90 -45.38
CA GLY A 235 -3.24 18.65 -45.27
C GLY A 235 -2.92 19.15 -43.86
N SER A 236 -2.07 18.41 -43.13
CA SER A 236 -1.07 18.88 -42.14
C SER A 236 -0.58 17.69 -41.30
N LEU A 237 0.10 16.71 -41.91
CA LEU A 237 0.73 15.62 -41.16
C LEU A 237 2.08 15.21 -41.77
N VAL A 238 2.88 16.21 -42.18
CA VAL A 238 4.26 15.98 -42.67
C VAL A 238 5.26 17.00 -42.08
N VAL A 239 4.89 17.85 -41.11
CA VAL A 239 5.80 18.88 -40.55
C VAL A 239 5.99 18.79 -39.02
N MET A 240 5.73 17.64 -38.41
CA MET A 240 5.90 17.46 -36.96
C MET A 240 6.78 16.27 -36.57
N LEU A 241 7.80 15.96 -37.39
CA LEU A 241 8.82 14.95 -37.06
C LEU A 241 10.28 15.44 -37.19
N GLU A 242 10.51 16.74 -37.37
CA GLU A 242 11.85 17.33 -37.34
C GLU A 242 11.91 18.50 -36.36
N LEU A 243 11.92 18.23 -35.05
CA LEU A 243 12.53 19.14 -34.09
C LEU A 243 13.24 18.34 -32.97
N SER A 244 14.55 18.59 -32.92
CA SER A 244 15.49 18.35 -31.82
C SER A 244 14.88 18.67 -30.45
N PRO A 245 15.30 18.03 -29.33
CA PRO A 245 14.75 18.25 -27.99
C PRO A 245 15.20 19.58 -27.36
N VAL A 246 14.99 20.69 -28.05
CA VAL A 246 15.13 22.06 -27.53
C VAL A 246 13.91 22.86 -27.99
N LEU A 247 13.35 23.65 -27.07
CA LEU A 247 12.05 24.37 -27.11
C LEU A 247 10.81 23.58 -26.68
N CYS A 248 10.61 23.56 -25.35
CA CYS A 248 9.27 23.55 -24.78
C CYS A 248 8.76 25.01 -24.75
N VAL A 249 7.73 25.32 -25.54
CA VAL A 249 7.00 26.60 -25.47
C VAL A 249 6.10 26.58 -24.24
N ILE A 250 6.41 27.41 -23.24
CA ILE A 250 5.42 27.90 -22.26
C ILE A 250 5.28 29.39 -22.52
N TRP A 251 4.12 29.79 -23.04
CA TRP A 251 3.69 31.18 -23.08
C TRP A 251 2.32 31.28 -22.40
N ALA A 252 2.32 31.67 -21.13
CA ALA A 252 1.20 32.35 -20.48
C ALA A 252 1.62 32.91 -19.10
N THR A 253 1.76 34.25 -19.06
CA THR A 253 1.29 35.14 -17.98
C THR A 253 1.70 34.84 -16.53
N ALA A 254 2.99 35.01 -16.21
CA ALA A 254 3.45 35.65 -14.97
C ALA A 254 4.92 36.08 -15.15
N GLY A 255 5.20 37.39 -15.05
CA GLY A 255 6.54 37.99 -14.90
C GLY A 255 7.75 37.32 -15.61
N SER A 256 8.04 37.78 -16.83
CA SER A 256 9.39 38.00 -17.43
C SER A 256 10.56 36.99 -17.27
N THR A 257 10.39 35.73 -16.83
CA THR A 257 11.58 34.93 -16.43
C THR A 257 11.58 33.43 -16.74
N LEU A 258 10.44 32.79 -17.01
CA LEU A 258 10.35 31.31 -16.94
C LEU A 258 11.05 30.56 -18.10
N GLY A 259 10.83 30.98 -19.35
CA GLY A 259 11.29 30.22 -20.52
C GLY A 259 12.79 30.27 -20.76
N PHE A 260 13.40 31.44 -20.58
CA PHE A 260 14.84 31.61 -20.79
C PHE A 260 15.64 31.01 -19.63
N MET A 261 15.35 31.34 -18.35
CA MET A 261 16.16 30.88 -17.19
C MET A 261 16.27 29.35 -17.05
N VAL A 262 15.22 28.59 -17.36
CA VAL A 262 15.24 27.13 -17.24
C VAL A 262 16.22 26.47 -18.22
N MET A 263 16.40 27.05 -19.41
CA MET A 263 17.38 26.56 -20.39
C MET A 263 18.83 26.66 -19.88
N TYR A 264 19.16 27.68 -19.08
CA TYR A 264 20.49 27.87 -18.49
C TYR A 264 20.87 26.73 -17.55
N PHE A 265 19.89 26.19 -16.82
CA PHE A 265 20.16 25.17 -15.81
C PHE A 265 20.30 23.78 -16.38
N ILE A 266 19.76 23.48 -17.56
CA ILE A 266 19.73 22.10 -18.10
C ILE A 266 20.86 21.79 -19.09
N GLY A 267 21.69 22.78 -19.43
CA GLY A 267 22.78 22.59 -20.38
C GLY A 267 23.90 21.69 -19.84
N ILE A 268 24.23 20.63 -20.59
CA ILE A 268 25.41 19.80 -20.39
C ILE A 268 26.62 20.56 -20.94
N ARG A 269 27.58 20.91 -20.08
CA ARG A 269 28.67 21.82 -20.45
C ARG A 269 29.81 21.15 -21.23
N GLU A 270 29.80 19.83 -21.26
CA GLU A 270 30.72 19.02 -22.07
C GLU A 270 30.14 18.71 -23.47
N ASP A 271 28.86 19.03 -23.70
CA ASP A 271 28.21 18.82 -24.99
C ASP A 271 28.44 20.00 -25.94
N THR A 272 29.11 19.73 -27.06
CA THR A 272 29.48 20.77 -28.04
C THR A 272 28.29 21.42 -28.74
N HIS A 273 27.14 20.75 -28.84
CA HIS A 273 25.91 21.35 -29.37
C HIS A 273 25.34 22.35 -28.36
N HIS A 274 25.26 21.95 -27.09
CA HIS A 274 24.76 22.81 -26.01
C HIS A 274 25.64 24.06 -25.83
N CYS A 275 26.97 23.94 -25.92
CA CYS A 275 27.87 25.09 -25.85
C CYS A 275 27.66 26.08 -27.01
N LYS A 276 27.47 25.57 -28.24
CA LYS A 276 27.23 26.41 -29.42
C LYS A 276 25.89 27.14 -29.32
N GLU A 277 24.87 26.44 -28.85
CA GLU A 277 23.54 27.01 -28.66
C GLU A 277 23.52 28.07 -27.55
N ALA A 278 24.22 27.84 -26.44
CA ALA A 278 24.38 28.85 -25.41
C ALA A 278 25.08 30.10 -25.96
N GLN A 279 26.19 29.92 -26.70
CA GLN A 279 26.93 31.02 -27.30
C GLN A 279 26.12 31.79 -28.34
N SER A 280 25.38 31.10 -29.23
CA SER A 280 24.58 31.74 -30.28
C SER A 280 23.42 32.57 -29.72
N ASN A 281 22.96 32.26 -28.51
CA ASN A 281 21.88 32.94 -27.84
C ASN A 281 22.36 33.92 -26.74
N GLY A 282 23.69 34.10 -26.57
CA GLY A 282 24.25 35.01 -25.55
C GLY A 282 24.00 34.55 -24.10
N ILE A 283 23.94 33.24 -23.87
CA ILE A 283 23.60 32.60 -22.60
C ILE A 283 24.89 32.29 -21.82
N GLU A 284 25.05 32.87 -20.63
CA GLU A 284 26.15 32.57 -19.69
C GLU A 284 25.77 31.46 -18.69
N TRP A 285 26.71 30.58 -18.34
CA TRP A 285 26.42 29.46 -17.42
C TRP A 285 26.22 29.92 -15.97
N ILE A 286 25.28 29.27 -15.27
CA ILE A 286 25.02 29.52 -13.84
C ILE A 286 25.51 28.33 -13.01
N ASP A 287 26.38 28.59 -12.05
CA ASP A 287 27.02 27.57 -11.19
C ASP A 287 26.30 27.34 -9.85
N LEU A 288 25.53 28.33 -9.39
CA LEU A 288 24.86 28.31 -8.10
C LEU A 288 23.43 28.85 -8.23
N VAL A 289 22.47 28.06 -7.79
CA VAL A 289 21.05 28.41 -7.73
C VAL A 289 20.60 28.36 -6.28
N VAL A 290 20.11 29.48 -5.76
CA VAL A 290 19.58 29.59 -4.40
C VAL A 290 18.15 30.09 -4.47
N VAL A 291 17.18 29.19 -4.28
CA VAL A 291 15.75 29.47 -4.47
C VAL A 291 14.94 28.82 -3.34
N ASN A 292 14.13 29.60 -2.64
CA ASN A 292 13.11 29.09 -1.73
C ASN A 292 11.73 29.09 -2.42
N LEU A 293 10.86 28.18 -1.97
CA LEU A 293 9.47 28.15 -2.43
C LEU A 293 8.60 29.04 -1.55
N TYR A 294 7.53 29.57 -2.11
CA TYR A 294 6.50 30.24 -1.32
C TYR A 294 5.93 29.27 -0.27
N PRO A 295 5.53 29.75 0.92
CA PRO A 295 5.12 28.90 2.02
C PRO A 295 3.66 28.44 1.86
N PHE A 296 3.34 27.82 0.73
CA PHE A 296 1.98 27.40 0.33
C PHE A 296 1.25 26.66 1.44
N GLU A 297 1.87 25.64 2.03
CA GLU A 297 1.29 24.84 3.12
C GLU A 297 0.82 25.72 4.31
N SER A 298 1.61 26.73 4.68
CA SER A 298 1.26 27.60 5.80
C SER A 298 0.10 28.52 5.47
N ILE A 299 -0.07 28.90 4.19
CA ILE A 299 -1.12 29.79 3.72
C ILE A 299 -2.42 29.00 3.53
N SER A 300 -2.35 27.82 2.92
CA SER A 300 -3.50 26.93 2.71
C SER A 300 -4.13 26.44 4.02
N LYS A 301 -3.37 26.46 5.13
CA LYS A 301 -3.84 26.09 6.48
C LYS A 301 -4.34 27.26 7.34
N LYS A 302 -4.30 28.50 6.85
CA LYS A 302 -4.83 29.65 7.60
C LYS A 302 -6.36 29.59 7.68
N GLU A 303 -6.91 29.84 8.86
CA GLU A 303 -8.35 30.01 9.03
C GLU A 303 -8.84 31.23 8.22
N ASN A 304 -9.98 31.09 7.54
CA ASN A 304 -10.64 32.15 6.76
C ASN A 304 -9.84 32.72 5.57
N VAL A 305 -8.84 32.00 5.06
CA VAL A 305 -8.15 32.38 3.82
C VAL A 305 -9.06 32.13 2.60
N SER A 306 -9.05 33.05 1.62
CA SER A 306 -9.83 32.85 0.40
C SER A 306 -9.15 31.84 -0.54
N ILE A 307 -9.94 31.07 -1.30
CA ILE A 307 -9.41 30.13 -2.30
C ILE A 307 -8.48 30.83 -3.29
N ASN A 308 -8.87 32.03 -3.74
CA ASN A 308 -8.05 32.83 -4.66
C ASN A 308 -6.69 33.20 -4.05
N GLU A 309 -6.65 33.59 -2.77
CA GLU A 309 -5.38 33.89 -2.08
C GLU A 309 -4.47 32.66 -2.01
N VAL A 310 -5.02 31.46 -1.80
CA VAL A 310 -4.24 30.22 -1.81
C VAL A 310 -3.71 29.90 -3.22
N ILE A 311 -4.55 30.04 -4.25
CA ILE A 311 -4.17 29.78 -5.65
C ILE A 311 -3.04 30.73 -6.11
N GLU A 312 -3.11 32.02 -5.77
CA GLU A 312 -2.07 33.00 -6.13
C GLU A 312 -0.70 32.70 -5.46
N ASN A 313 -0.69 31.88 -4.41
CA ASN A 313 0.54 31.47 -3.72
C ASN A 313 1.13 30.14 -4.25
N ILE A 314 0.57 29.59 -5.34
CA ILE A 314 1.16 28.46 -6.05
C ILE A 314 2.35 28.97 -6.90
N ASP A 315 3.55 28.58 -6.51
CA ASP A 315 4.79 28.96 -7.16
C ASP A 315 5.07 28.04 -8.35
N ILE A 316 5.12 28.61 -9.55
CA ILE A 316 5.47 27.90 -10.79
C ILE A 316 6.98 28.02 -11.09
N GLY A 317 7.57 29.17 -10.77
CA GLY A 317 8.96 29.50 -11.06
C GLY A 317 9.94 28.75 -10.18
N GLY A 318 9.71 28.79 -8.86
CA GLY A 318 10.56 28.15 -7.87
C GLY A 318 10.77 26.66 -8.14
N PRO A 319 9.72 25.83 -8.26
CA PRO A 319 9.87 24.40 -8.54
C PRO A 319 10.53 24.15 -9.89
N SER A 320 10.23 24.95 -10.91
CA SER A 320 10.83 24.83 -12.24
C SER A 320 12.35 25.05 -12.21
N MET A 321 12.82 26.13 -11.57
CA MET A 321 14.25 26.44 -11.44
C MET A 321 14.96 25.40 -10.58
N LEU A 322 14.37 25.04 -9.44
CA LEU A 322 14.93 24.05 -8.52
C LEU A 322 15.09 22.67 -9.16
N ARG A 323 14.05 22.16 -9.85
CA ARG A 323 14.11 20.86 -10.54
C ARG A 323 15.12 20.87 -11.68
N SER A 324 15.23 21.98 -12.40
CA SER A 324 16.18 22.12 -13.52
C SER A 324 17.62 22.12 -13.03
N ALA A 325 17.93 22.88 -11.98
CA ALA A 325 19.26 22.90 -11.38
C ALA A 325 19.61 21.56 -10.71
N ALA A 326 18.65 20.94 -10.01
CA ALA A 326 18.84 19.63 -9.39
C ALA A 326 19.03 18.50 -10.41
N LYS A 327 18.36 18.56 -11.56
CA LYS A 327 18.61 17.63 -12.68
C LYS A 327 20.05 17.75 -13.17
N ASN A 328 20.58 18.97 -13.24
CA ASN A 328 21.92 19.24 -13.76
C ASN A 328 22.98 19.37 -12.65
N PHE A 329 22.84 18.59 -11.57
CA PHE A 329 23.73 18.62 -10.40
C PHE A 329 25.19 18.32 -10.73
N GLU A 330 25.50 17.77 -11.91
CA GLU A 330 26.88 17.59 -12.35
C GLU A 330 27.61 18.92 -12.51
N TYR A 331 26.89 19.98 -12.88
CA TYR A 331 27.45 21.30 -13.19
C TYR A 331 26.92 22.42 -12.27
N VAL A 332 25.73 22.25 -11.68
CA VAL A 332 25.04 23.32 -10.93
C VAL A 332 24.85 22.91 -9.46
N THR A 333 25.29 23.78 -8.55
CA THR A 333 24.98 23.66 -7.12
C THR A 333 23.61 24.27 -6.85
N VAL A 334 22.72 23.54 -6.19
CA VAL A 334 21.37 24.03 -5.88
C VAL A 334 21.09 24.03 -4.38
N LEU A 335 20.55 25.12 -3.85
CA LEU A 335 20.17 25.27 -2.44
C LEU A 335 18.75 25.82 -2.35
N SER A 336 18.00 25.36 -1.35
CA SER A 336 16.65 25.88 -1.07
C SER A 336 16.41 26.26 0.39
N LYS A 337 17.23 25.75 1.32
CA LYS A 337 17.11 26.05 2.75
C LYS A 337 18.34 26.80 3.24
N VAL A 338 18.10 27.83 4.06
CA VAL A 338 19.15 28.60 4.74
C VAL A 338 20.05 27.70 5.60
N SER A 339 19.51 26.62 6.16
CA SER A 339 20.29 25.64 6.94
C SER A 339 21.41 24.95 6.16
N ASP A 340 21.37 24.96 4.82
CA ASP A 340 22.41 24.35 3.98
C ASP A 340 23.54 25.33 3.63
N TYR A 341 23.42 26.62 4.00
CA TYR A 341 24.37 27.65 3.57
C TYR A 341 25.76 27.44 4.17
N GLU A 342 25.86 27.14 5.46
CA GLU A 342 27.16 26.90 6.12
C GLU A 342 27.91 25.70 5.51
N ALA A 343 27.18 24.63 5.18
CA ALA A 343 27.77 23.47 4.53
C ALA A 343 28.29 23.82 3.12
N CYS A 344 27.52 24.60 2.35
CA CYS A 344 27.94 25.08 1.04
C CYS A 344 29.16 26.00 1.12
N LEU A 345 29.14 26.98 2.02
CA LEU A 345 30.29 27.89 2.24
C LEU A 345 31.55 27.13 2.65
N THR A 346 31.40 26.07 3.45
CA THR A 346 32.50 25.20 3.84
C THR A 346 33.08 24.46 2.63
N GLU A 347 32.24 23.90 1.76
CA GLU A 347 32.68 23.28 0.50
C GLU A 347 33.40 24.27 -0.40
N LEU A 348 32.84 25.46 -0.61
CA LEU A 348 33.44 26.51 -1.45
C LEU A 348 34.81 26.96 -0.93
N ARG A 349 34.94 27.17 0.39
CA ARG A 349 36.23 27.54 1.01
C ARG A 349 37.27 26.44 0.90
N LYS A 350 36.85 25.18 0.97
CA LYS A 350 37.74 24.01 0.94
C LYS A 350 38.22 23.67 -0.47
N ASN A 351 37.40 23.91 -1.48
CA ASN A 351 37.64 23.48 -2.85
C ASN A 351 37.82 24.67 -3.82
N ASP A 352 38.50 25.74 -3.38
CA ASP A 352 38.87 26.91 -4.21
C ASP A 352 37.69 27.53 -4.98
N GLY A 353 36.56 27.75 -4.30
CA GLY A 353 35.35 28.31 -4.89
C GLY A 353 34.48 27.30 -5.63
N HIS A 354 34.80 26.00 -5.62
CA HIS A 354 34.01 24.93 -6.21
C HIS A 354 33.28 24.08 -5.17
N THR A 355 32.33 23.26 -5.63
CA THR A 355 31.70 22.21 -4.82
C THR A 355 32.08 20.83 -5.35
N THR A 356 32.03 19.82 -4.50
CA THR A 356 32.19 18.43 -4.93
C THR A 356 30.92 17.88 -5.61
N ILE A 357 31.08 16.87 -6.47
CA ILE A 357 29.95 16.19 -7.10
C ILE A 357 29.08 15.49 -6.05
N GLU A 358 29.69 14.95 -4.99
CA GLU A 358 29.00 14.32 -3.87
C GLU A 358 28.09 15.32 -3.16
N PHE A 359 28.59 16.53 -2.89
CA PHE A 359 27.78 17.59 -2.27
C PHE A 359 26.60 17.99 -3.17
N ARG A 360 26.84 18.25 -4.47
CA ARG A 360 25.77 18.63 -5.41
C ARG A 360 24.71 17.53 -5.55
N ARG A 361 25.11 16.26 -5.62
CA ARG A 361 24.18 15.11 -5.64
C ARG A 361 23.33 15.05 -4.37
N GLY A 362 23.95 15.26 -3.20
CA GLY A 362 23.24 15.33 -1.92
C GLY A 362 22.20 16.45 -1.88
N GLN A 363 22.55 17.63 -2.41
CA GLN A 363 21.63 18.75 -2.52
C GLN A 363 20.50 18.49 -3.53
N ALA A 364 20.77 17.88 -4.69
CA ALA A 364 19.74 17.52 -5.67
C ALA A 364 18.68 16.57 -5.09
N ILE A 365 19.10 15.58 -4.29
CA ILE A 365 18.17 14.68 -3.57
C ILE A 365 17.27 15.48 -2.62
N LYS A 366 17.83 16.44 -1.88
CA LYS A 366 17.03 17.32 -1.00
C LYS A 366 16.03 18.16 -1.81
N ILE A 367 16.41 18.68 -2.96
CA ILE A 367 15.54 19.50 -3.81
C ILE A 367 14.37 18.69 -4.36
N PHE A 368 14.61 17.52 -4.96
CA PHE A 368 13.50 16.68 -5.45
C PHE A 368 12.54 16.25 -4.35
N LYS A 369 13.06 16.03 -3.12
CA LYS A 369 12.21 15.80 -1.94
C LYS A 369 11.35 17.02 -1.61
N ILE A 370 11.91 18.23 -1.65
CA ILE A 370 11.17 19.48 -1.34
C ILE A 370 10.09 19.74 -2.39
N THR A 371 10.40 19.64 -3.68
CA THR A 371 9.41 19.92 -4.74
C THR A 371 8.31 18.87 -4.77
N SER A 372 8.63 17.59 -4.54
CA SER A 372 7.62 16.53 -4.41
C SER A 372 6.65 16.79 -3.24
N TYR A 373 7.15 17.31 -2.12
CA TYR A 373 6.32 17.67 -0.98
C TYR A 373 5.45 18.91 -1.28
N TYR A 374 6.02 19.90 -1.96
CA TYR A 374 5.29 21.11 -2.35
C TYR A 374 4.10 20.80 -3.27
N ASP A 375 4.33 20.00 -4.32
CA ASP A 375 3.27 19.57 -5.24
C ASP A 375 2.20 18.73 -4.52
N GLN A 376 2.60 17.94 -3.51
CA GLN A 376 1.67 17.18 -2.67
C GLN A 376 0.74 18.11 -1.88
N CYS A 377 1.27 19.17 -1.24
CA CYS A 377 0.42 20.13 -0.51
C CYS A 377 -0.62 20.79 -1.43
N ILE A 378 -0.24 21.11 -2.67
CA ILE A 378 -1.17 21.67 -3.68
C ILE A 378 -2.26 20.66 -4.02
N PHE A 379 -1.89 19.41 -4.29
CA PHE A 379 -2.84 18.34 -4.58
C PHE A 379 -3.84 18.11 -3.44
N SER A 380 -3.36 18.04 -2.20
CA SER A 380 -4.22 17.89 -1.00
C SER A 380 -5.20 19.06 -0.85
N PHE A 381 -4.76 20.31 -1.10
CA PHE A 381 -5.64 21.48 -1.06
C PHE A 381 -6.81 21.35 -2.06
N PHE A 382 -6.54 21.04 -3.33
CA PHE A 382 -7.59 20.90 -4.34
C PHE A 382 -8.54 19.73 -4.06
N THR A 383 -7.99 18.61 -3.56
CA THR A 383 -8.81 17.44 -3.18
C THR A 383 -9.82 17.81 -2.09
N ASN A 384 -9.40 18.60 -1.10
CA ASN A 384 -10.28 19.05 -0.01
C ASN A 384 -11.34 20.09 -0.46
N LEU A 385 -11.08 20.86 -1.53
CA LEU A 385 -12.06 21.78 -2.10
C LEU A 385 -13.26 21.06 -2.74
N GLU A 386 -13.02 19.94 -3.43
CA GLU A 386 -14.09 19.18 -4.09
C GLU A 386 -15.02 18.46 -3.10
N THR A 387 -14.61 18.33 -1.84
CA THR A 387 -15.28 17.48 -0.84
C THR A 387 -15.93 18.25 0.31
N HIS A 388 -16.51 19.43 0.05
CA HIS A 388 -17.15 20.28 1.08
C HIS A 388 -18.41 19.67 1.75
N ASP A 389 -18.90 18.51 1.29
CA ASP A 389 -20.09 17.83 1.81
C ASP A 389 -19.78 16.47 2.49
N ARG A 390 -18.52 16.20 2.84
CA ARG A 390 -18.17 14.95 3.53
C ARG A 390 -18.54 15.04 5.00
N ASP A 391 -19.59 14.32 5.36
CA ASP A 391 -19.69 13.67 6.67
C ASP A 391 -18.33 13.00 6.97
N TYR A 392 -17.78 13.19 8.17
CA TYR A 392 -16.44 12.77 8.62
C TYR A 392 -16.18 11.23 8.57
N GLN A 393 -16.95 10.50 7.78
CA GLN A 393 -17.02 9.04 7.67
C GLN A 393 -16.46 8.47 6.36
N THR A 394 -16.04 9.27 5.39
CA THR A 394 -15.60 8.77 4.08
C THR A 394 -14.07 8.78 3.92
N ILE A 395 -13.47 7.57 3.87
CA ILE A 395 -12.07 7.36 3.51
C ILE A 395 -11.86 7.89 2.07
N PRO A 396 -10.85 8.74 1.79
CA PRO A 396 -10.65 9.32 0.46
C PRO A 396 -10.07 8.32 -0.55
N ASP A 397 -10.33 8.56 -1.85
CA ASP A 397 -9.87 7.71 -2.97
C ASP A 397 -8.34 7.71 -3.14
N HIS A 398 -7.71 8.79 -2.67
CA HIS A 398 -6.26 8.96 -2.65
C HIS A 398 -5.83 9.40 -1.24
N ILE A 399 -4.81 8.73 -0.70
CA ILE A 399 -4.25 9.02 0.61
C ILE A 399 -2.74 9.14 0.46
N ASN A 400 -2.19 10.29 0.84
CA ASN A 400 -0.75 10.50 0.83
C ASN A 400 -0.20 10.53 2.26
N ILE A 401 0.68 9.58 2.57
CA ILE A 401 1.28 9.44 3.91
C ILE A 401 2.76 9.80 3.85
N SER A 402 3.12 10.93 4.45
CA SER A 402 4.52 11.33 4.59
C SER A 402 5.10 10.79 5.90
N LEU A 403 6.17 10.02 5.83
CA LEU A 403 6.84 9.43 6.98
C LEU A 403 8.21 10.08 7.19
N LYS A 404 8.42 10.68 8.36
CA LYS A 404 9.72 11.22 8.78
C LYS A 404 10.30 10.36 9.90
N LYS A 405 11.47 9.80 9.68
CA LYS A 405 12.15 8.97 10.68
C LYS A 405 12.45 9.79 11.93
N ILE A 406 12.04 9.27 13.10
CA ILE A 406 12.35 9.84 14.41
C ILE A 406 13.66 9.22 14.91
N ASN A 407 13.72 7.89 15.00
CA ASN A 407 14.91 7.18 15.46
C ASN A 407 14.99 5.76 14.87
N THR A 408 16.20 5.21 14.77
CA THR A 408 16.43 3.79 14.50
C THR A 408 16.19 2.99 15.80
N LEU A 409 15.51 1.85 15.70
CA LEU A 409 15.33 0.92 16.81
C LEU A 409 16.39 -0.16 16.74
N ARG A 410 16.66 -0.82 17.88
CA ARG A 410 17.72 -1.85 17.98
C ARG A 410 17.51 -3.01 16.98
N TYR A 411 16.26 -3.43 16.81
CA TYR A 411 15.77 -4.41 15.85
C TYR A 411 14.23 -4.34 15.81
N GLY A 412 13.59 -5.06 14.90
CA GLY A 412 12.13 -5.20 14.77
C GLY A 412 11.53 -6.11 15.82
N GLU A 413 10.55 -6.94 15.46
CA GLU A 413 10.04 -7.95 16.38
C GLU A 413 11.11 -8.97 16.75
N ASN A 414 12.00 -9.28 15.80
CA ASN A 414 13.07 -10.25 15.94
C ASN A 414 14.45 -9.62 15.70
N PRO A 415 15.54 -10.12 16.34
CA PRO A 415 16.88 -9.53 16.24
C PRO A 415 17.47 -9.37 14.83
N HIS A 416 17.05 -10.20 13.87
CA HIS A 416 17.52 -10.16 12.49
C HIS A 416 16.80 -9.11 11.63
N GLN A 417 15.75 -8.47 12.14
CA GLN A 417 14.95 -7.48 11.42
C GLN A 417 15.42 -6.07 11.81
N SER A 418 15.73 -5.21 10.85
CA SER A 418 15.98 -3.78 11.12
C SER A 418 14.66 -3.05 11.37
N ALA A 419 14.66 -2.07 12.28
CA ALA A 419 13.46 -1.26 12.53
C ALA A 419 13.77 0.20 12.86
N ALA A 420 12.76 1.05 12.70
CA ALA A 420 12.80 2.46 13.04
C ALA A 420 11.38 2.94 13.38
N ILE A 421 11.29 3.99 14.20
CA ILE A 421 10.04 4.71 14.44
C ILE A 421 9.99 5.95 13.56
N PHE A 422 8.83 6.21 12.96
CA PHE A 422 8.57 7.34 12.08
C PHE A 422 7.41 8.17 12.65
N SER A 423 7.52 9.49 12.54
CA SER A 423 6.38 10.39 12.68
C SER A 423 5.64 10.42 11.35
N VAL A 424 4.32 10.37 11.40
CA VAL A 424 3.49 10.52 10.20
C VAL A 424 3.01 11.95 10.11
N GLN A 425 3.04 12.48 8.90
CA GLN A 425 2.44 13.76 8.52
C GLN A 425 1.45 13.46 7.40
N SER A 426 0.20 13.85 7.58
CA SER A 426 -0.87 13.70 6.61
C SER A 426 -1.78 14.91 6.70
N ASP A 427 -1.98 15.59 5.57
CA ASP A 427 -2.97 16.67 5.46
C ASP A 427 -4.36 16.12 5.10
N ASP A 428 -4.41 14.90 4.53
CA ASP A 428 -5.63 14.26 4.04
C ASP A 428 -6.37 13.44 5.11
N LEU A 429 -5.76 13.25 6.28
CA LEU A 429 -6.27 12.34 7.32
C LEU A 429 -6.08 12.95 8.70
N ASP A 430 -7.09 12.82 9.57
CA ASP A 430 -7.06 13.18 11.00
C ASP A 430 -6.13 12.24 11.79
N ILE A 431 -4.84 12.40 11.52
CA ILE A 431 -3.77 11.61 12.10
C ILE A 431 -2.95 12.52 13.01
N PHE A 432 -3.35 12.55 14.29
CA PHE A 432 -2.61 13.23 15.33
C PHE A 432 -1.58 12.27 15.95
N PHE A 433 -0.29 12.48 15.63
CA PHE A 433 0.83 11.84 16.31
C PHE A 433 1.42 12.77 17.37
N ASN A 434 0.61 13.10 18.36
CA ASN A 434 1.14 13.61 19.60
C ASN A 434 1.54 12.38 20.43
N SER A 435 2.81 11.99 20.45
CA SER A 435 3.23 10.88 21.31
C SER A 435 3.27 11.36 22.76
N HIS A 436 2.22 11.03 23.53
CA HIS A 436 2.02 11.42 24.93
C HIS A 436 2.74 10.53 25.91
N TYR A 437 3.99 10.21 25.63
CA TYR A 437 4.80 9.50 26.59
C TYR A 437 6.17 10.15 26.74
N GLU A 438 6.56 10.33 28.00
CA GLU A 438 7.88 10.80 28.39
C GLU A 438 8.62 9.64 29.03
N LYS A 439 9.77 9.26 28.46
CA LYS A 439 10.64 8.24 29.05
C LYS A 439 11.52 8.89 30.11
N LEU A 440 11.23 8.60 31.37
CA LEU A 440 11.93 9.19 32.52
C LEU A 440 13.18 8.42 32.93
N HIS A 441 13.22 7.10 32.68
CA HIS A 441 14.33 6.22 33.08
C HIS A 441 14.42 4.97 32.21
N GLY A 442 15.57 4.30 32.23
CA GLY A 442 15.77 2.96 31.69
C GLY A 442 16.37 2.90 30.29
N LYS A 443 16.49 1.66 29.78
CA LYS A 443 17.01 1.37 28.44
C LYS A 443 16.14 1.95 27.32
N GLU A 444 16.71 2.08 26.13
CA GLU A 444 15.95 2.42 24.92
C GLU A 444 14.78 1.46 24.67
N LEU A 445 13.68 1.99 24.14
CA LEU A 445 12.48 1.22 23.80
C LEU A 445 12.74 0.37 22.55
N SER A 446 12.39 -0.92 22.63
CA SER A 446 12.39 -1.82 21.47
C SER A 446 11.11 -1.70 20.65
N TYR A 447 11.08 -2.33 19.47
CA TYR A 447 9.89 -2.40 18.64
C TYR A 447 8.69 -3.03 19.39
N CYS A 448 8.89 -4.19 20.02
CA CYS A 448 7.83 -4.84 20.81
C CYS A 448 7.42 -4.02 22.03
N ASN A 449 8.35 -3.28 22.66
CA ASN A 449 7.99 -2.38 23.76
C ASN A 449 7.00 -1.31 23.31
N LEU A 450 7.20 -0.72 22.12
CA LEU A 450 6.30 0.29 21.58
C LEU A 450 4.91 -0.29 21.28
N LEU A 451 4.84 -1.51 20.72
CA LEU A 451 3.57 -2.20 20.49
C LEU A 451 2.83 -2.53 21.79
N ASP A 452 3.52 -3.06 22.79
CA ASP A 452 2.93 -3.42 24.07
C ASP A 452 2.51 -2.16 24.86
N MET A 453 3.27 -1.07 24.76
CA MET A 453 2.91 0.23 25.33
C MET A 453 1.63 0.79 24.71
N GLU A 454 1.49 0.75 23.38
CA GLU A 454 0.27 1.21 22.70
C GLU A 454 -0.95 0.40 23.16
N ALA A 455 -0.82 -0.93 23.27
CA ALA A 455 -1.89 -1.78 23.80
C ALA A 455 -2.24 -1.45 25.25
N ALA A 456 -1.23 -1.20 26.10
CA ALA A 456 -1.41 -0.81 27.49
C ALA A 456 -2.13 0.53 27.63
N ILE A 457 -1.72 1.53 26.86
CA ILE A 457 -2.30 2.88 26.86
C ILE A 457 -3.74 2.84 26.33
N ALA A 458 -4.00 2.10 25.26
CA ALA A 458 -5.34 1.95 24.70
C ALA A 458 -6.32 1.32 25.70
N LEU A 459 -5.89 0.28 26.42
CA LEU A 459 -6.70 -0.37 27.44
C LEU A 459 -6.95 0.55 28.65
N ILE A 460 -5.90 1.16 29.22
CA ILE A 460 -6.07 1.97 30.44
C ILE A 460 -6.94 3.22 30.19
N LYS A 461 -7.00 3.70 28.93
CA LYS A 461 -7.84 4.82 28.52
C LYS A 461 -9.34 4.54 28.70
N GLU A 462 -9.78 3.28 28.63
CA GLU A 462 -11.18 2.87 28.96
C GLU A 462 -11.55 3.13 30.43
N PHE A 463 -10.54 3.29 31.29
CA PHE A 463 -10.65 3.47 32.73
C PHE A 463 -10.18 4.85 33.18
N LYS A 464 -10.05 5.83 32.27
CA LYS A 464 -9.50 7.16 32.60
C LYS A 464 -10.27 7.87 33.73
N ASP A 465 -11.59 7.72 33.74
CA ASP A 465 -12.51 8.36 34.70
C ASP A 465 -12.90 7.41 35.85
N ASP A 466 -12.40 6.17 35.83
CA ASP A 466 -12.73 5.14 36.82
C ASP A 466 -11.85 5.27 38.09
N PRO A 467 -12.19 4.56 39.19
CA PRO A 467 -11.32 4.42 40.37
C PRO A 467 -9.92 3.88 40.04
N PRO A 468 -8.97 3.86 41.00
CA PRO A 468 -7.65 3.29 40.81
C PRO A 468 -7.67 1.93 40.08
N THR A 469 -7.05 1.89 38.92
CA THR A 469 -7.05 0.76 37.99
C THR A 469 -5.61 0.44 37.59
N ALA A 470 -5.28 -0.84 37.60
CA ALA A 470 -4.01 -1.37 37.12
C ALA A 470 -4.26 -2.45 36.06
N ALA A 471 -3.45 -2.44 35.00
CA ALA A 471 -3.41 -3.50 34.00
C ALA A 471 -1.97 -3.99 33.79
N ILE A 472 -1.84 -5.29 33.53
CA ILE A 472 -0.55 -5.95 33.24
C ILE A 472 -0.63 -6.54 31.83
N ILE A 473 0.22 -6.07 30.93
CA ILE A 473 0.24 -6.43 29.52
C ILE A 473 1.47 -7.27 29.20
N LYS A 474 1.31 -8.23 28.29
CA LYS A 474 2.41 -8.97 27.66
C LYS A 474 2.02 -9.37 26.25
N HIS A 475 2.88 -9.08 25.26
CA HIS A 475 2.63 -9.40 23.85
C HIS A 475 1.26 -8.90 23.36
N THR A 476 1.00 -7.61 23.59
CA THR A 476 -0.20 -6.85 23.22
C THR A 476 -1.51 -7.29 23.87
N ASN A 477 -1.48 -8.28 24.78
CA ASN A 477 -2.66 -8.80 25.47
C ASN A 477 -2.57 -8.53 26.98
N PRO A 478 -3.67 -8.16 27.65
CA PRO A 478 -3.71 -8.14 29.11
C PRO A 478 -3.62 -9.56 29.67
N CYS A 479 -2.74 -9.74 30.65
CA CYS A 479 -2.70 -10.94 31.49
C CYS A 479 -3.43 -10.75 32.83
N GLY A 480 -3.71 -9.50 33.21
CA GLY A 480 -4.58 -9.18 34.34
C GLY A 480 -4.96 -7.70 34.37
N VAL A 481 -6.19 -7.40 34.80
CA VAL A 481 -6.73 -6.04 34.94
C VAL A 481 -7.60 -5.98 36.19
N SER A 482 -7.52 -4.89 36.95
CA SER A 482 -8.44 -4.65 38.06
C SER A 482 -8.62 -3.18 38.37
N THR A 483 -9.84 -2.82 38.76
CA THR A 483 -10.23 -1.53 39.33
C THR A 483 -10.60 -1.73 40.80
N GLN A 484 -9.98 -0.97 41.70
CA GLN A 484 -10.15 -1.08 43.16
C GLN A 484 -10.14 0.30 43.83
N THR A 485 -10.23 0.34 45.16
CA THR A 485 -10.19 1.60 45.92
C THR A 485 -8.79 2.20 46.03
N THR A 486 -7.73 1.41 45.86
CA THR A 486 -6.34 1.86 45.87
C THR A 486 -5.55 1.19 44.75
N LEU A 487 -4.50 1.85 44.23
CA LEU A 487 -3.66 1.27 43.18
C LEU A 487 -2.97 -0.02 43.65
N ALA A 488 -2.58 -0.11 44.93
CA ALA A 488 -1.94 -1.30 45.49
C ALA A 488 -2.88 -2.52 45.43
N GLN A 489 -4.16 -2.34 45.81
CA GLN A 489 -5.18 -3.38 45.67
C GLN A 489 -5.44 -3.73 44.21
N ALA A 490 -5.56 -2.72 43.34
CA ALA A 490 -5.77 -2.93 41.90
C ALA A 490 -4.63 -3.75 41.29
N TYR A 491 -3.37 -3.40 41.59
CA TYR A 491 -2.21 -4.12 41.11
C TYR A 491 -2.17 -5.57 41.61
N LEU A 492 -2.33 -5.80 42.91
CA LEU A 492 -2.32 -7.15 43.48
C LEU A 492 -3.46 -8.02 42.93
N SER A 493 -4.66 -7.44 42.73
CA SER A 493 -5.79 -8.13 42.12
C SER A 493 -5.55 -8.45 40.65
N ALA A 494 -5.01 -7.52 39.86
CA ALA A 494 -4.64 -7.77 38.46
C ALA A 494 -3.54 -8.84 38.36
N LEU A 495 -2.52 -8.76 39.21
CA LEU A 495 -1.45 -9.75 39.30
C LEU A 495 -1.97 -11.14 39.66
N SER A 496 -3.02 -11.22 40.48
CA SER A 496 -3.64 -12.50 40.85
C SER A 496 -4.30 -13.25 39.69
N THR A 497 -4.63 -12.57 38.58
CA THR A 497 -5.21 -13.21 37.39
C THR A 497 -4.24 -14.22 36.75
N ASP A 498 -2.97 -13.82 36.55
CA ASP A 498 -1.94 -14.66 35.93
C ASP A 498 -0.54 -14.18 36.32
N LYS A 499 -0.07 -14.61 37.49
CA LYS A 499 1.26 -14.24 38.04
C LYS A 499 2.41 -14.68 37.14
N VAL A 500 2.26 -15.81 36.44
CA VAL A 500 3.31 -16.38 35.59
C VAL A 500 3.52 -15.51 34.37
N SER A 501 2.42 -15.13 33.70
CA SER A 501 2.50 -14.26 32.52
C SER A 501 2.94 -12.84 32.88
N ALA A 502 2.62 -12.34 34.08
CA ALA A 502 3.02 -11.00 34.53
C ALA A 502 4.55 -10.79 34.59
N PHE A 503 5.35 -11.86 34.72
CA PHE A 503 6.80 -11.76 34.72
C PHE A 503 7.35 -11.22 33.39
N GLY A 504 8.09 -10.11 33.46
CA GLY A 504 8.61 -9.39 32.29
C GLY A 504 7.54 -8.61 31.52
N GLY A 505 6.35 -8.42 32.10
CA GLY A 505 5.28 -7.64 31.50
C GLY A 505 5.48 -6.12 31.62
N ILE A 506 4.48 -5.41 31.10
CA ILE A 506 4.29 -3.97 31.25
C ILE A 506 3.17 -3.73 32.26
N VAL A 507 3.40 -2.88 33.24
CA VAL A 507 2.37 -2.43 34.18
C VAL A 507 1.93 -1.03 33.78
N VAL A 508 0.62 -0.80 33.67
CA VAL A 508 0.02 0.52 33.43
C VAL A 508 -1.05 0.84 34.47
N VAL A 509 -1.07 2.10 34.95
CA VAL A 509 -2.05 2.59 35.93
C VAL A 509 -2.73 3.89 35.48
N ASN A 510 -3.97 4.11 35.91
CA ASN A 510 -4.79 5.28 35.54
C ASN A 510 -4.70 6.46 36.53
N LYS A 511 -3.82 6.41 37.54
CA LYS A 511 -3.57 7.48 38.53
C LYS A 511 -2.05 7.70 38.69
N PRO A 512 -1.60 8.77 39.37
CA PRO A 512 -0.22 8.89 39.81
C PRO A 512 0.21 7.65 40.62
N LEU A 513 1.41 7.14 40.35
CA LEU A 513 1.90 5.93 40.99
C LEU A 513 2.48 6.26 42.38
N ASP A 514 1.86 5.66 43.41
CA ASP A 514 2.29 5.80 44.80
C ASP A 514 3.39 4.80 45.20
N MET A 515 4.07 5.10 46.32
CA MET A 515 5.19 4.29 46.82
C MET A 515 4.80 2.85 47.17
N ARG A 516 3.62 2.64 47.77
CA ARG A 516 3.19 1.31 48.21
C ARG A 516 2.95 0.40 47.00
N THR A 517 2.30 0.91 45.97
CA THR A 517 2.09 0.21 44.71
C THR A 517 3.42 -0.06 44.01
N ALA A 518 4.32 0.94 43.98
CA ALA A 518 5.66 0.80 43.40
C ALA A 518 6.49 -0.31 44.07
N GLN A 519 6.39 -0.47 45.40
CA GLN A 519 7.06 -1.56 46.13
C GLN A 519 6.57 -2.93 45.67
N TYR A 520 5.25 -3.14 45.55
CA TYR A 520 4.72 -4.42 45.04
C TYR A 520 5.14 -4.69 43.59
N ILE A 521 5.13 -3.68 42.72
CA ILE A 521 5.63 -3.84 41.35
C ILE A 521 7.12 -4.20 41.35
N ASP A 522 7.89 -3.74 42.33
CA ASP A 522 9.33 -3.99 42.41
C ASP A 522 9.68 -5.43 42.77
N GLU A 523 8.78 -6.18 43.41
CA GLU A 523 8.96 -7.59 43.76
C GLU A 523 9.02 -8.50 42.53
N ILE A 524 8.39 -8.08 41.42
CA ILE A 524 8.34 -8.84 40.17
C ILE A 524 9.18 -8.15 39.11
N PHE A 525 9.89 -8.94 38.32
CA PHE A 525 10.56 -8.40 37.13
C PHE A 525 9.52 -7.79 36.20
N THR A 526 9.58 -6.47 36.05
CA THR A 526 8.66 -5.66 35.23
C THR A 526 9.51 -4.84 34.28
N GLU A 527 9.25 -4.96 32.98
CA GLU A 527 10.09 -4.33 31.96
C GLU A 527 9.79 -2.83 31.84
N ILE A 528 8.51 -2.47 31.85
CA ILE A 528 8.02 -1.09 31.69
C ILE A 528 6.93 -0.81 32.73
N ILE A 529 7.02 0.35 33.38
CA ILE A 529 5.96 0.90 34.24
C ILE A 529 5.47 2.20 33.62
N ILE A 530 4.17 2.28 33.39
CA ILE A 530 3.48 3.40 32.76
C ILE A 530 2.48 3.99 33.76
N ALA A 531 2.56 5.30 34.01
CA ALA A 531 1.65 6.00 34.92
C ALA A 531 1.32 7.42 34.42
N LEU A 532 0.26 8.02 34.97
CA LEU A 532 -0.05 9.43 34.68
C LEU A 532 0.98 10.39 35.27
N ASP A 533 1.49 10.03 36.45
CA ASP A 533 2.59 10.70 37.12
C ASP A 533 3.23 9.76 38.15
N PHE A 534 4.30 10.20 38.80
CA PHE A 534 4.94 9.48 39.90
C PHE A 534 4.97 10.37 41.14
N GLU A 535 4.53 9.86 42.28
CA GLU A 535 4.64 10.60 43.55
C GLU A 535 6.10 10.80 43.98
N ASP A 536 6.32 11.72 44.92
CA ASP A 536 7.64 12.06 45.43
C ASP A 536 8.42 10.82 45.91
N GLY A 537 9.67 10.69 45.45
CA GLY A 537 10.55 9.58 45.78
C GLY A 537 10.27 8.26 45.05
N VAL A 538 9.11 8.09 44.40
CA VAL A 538 8.76 6.84 43.67
C VAL A 538 9.67 6.64 42.47
N LEU A 539 9.91 7.69 41.69
CA LEU A 539 10.80 7.64 40.53
C LEU A 539 12.22 7.21 40.94
N ALA A 540 12.76 7.78 42.02
CA ALA A 540 14.08 7.43 42.54
C ALA A 540 14.15 5.96 43.02
N PHE A 541 13.12 5.50 43.74
CA PHE A 541 13.02 4.11 44.21
C PHE A 541 13.02 3.11 43.05
N LEU A 542 12.19 3.34 42.02
CA LEU A 542 12.07 2.45 40.87
C LEU A 542 13.30 2.51 39.95
N SER A 543 13.98 3.65 39.89
CA SER A 543 15.17 3.86 39.05
C SER A 543 16.41 3.12 39.54
N ARG A 544 16.39 2.55 40.76
CA ARG A 544 17.45 1.65 41.26
C ARG A 544 17.70 0.45 40.34
N LYS A 545 16.68 0.02 39.58
CA LYS A 545 16.86 -0.99 38.52
C LYS A 545 17.16 -0.29 37.18
N GLY A 546 18.42 -0.26 36.78
CA GLY A 546 18.89 0.49 35.59
C GLY A 546 18.26 0.07 34.24
N ASN A 547 17.74 -1.16 34.13
CA ASN A 547 17.14 -1.65 32.89
C ASN A 547 15.65 -1.33 32.75
N ARG A 548 14.96 -1.06 33.86
CA ARG A 548 13.50 -0.86 33.90
C ARG A 548 13.16 0.48 33.26
N ARG A 549 12.15 0.51 32.39
CA ARG A 549 11.68 1.76 31.78
C ARG A 549 10.54 2.36 32.57
N LEU A 550 10.64 3.64 32.87
CA LEU A 550 9.60 4.40 33.57
C LEU A 550 9.04 5.43 32.59
N ILE A 551 7.75 5.34 32.34
CA ILE A 551 7.07 6.11 31.32
C ILE A 551 5.94 6.92 31.97
N LYS A 552 5.95 8.23 31.75
CA LYS A 552 4.83 9.11 32.09
C LYS A 552 3.94 9.31 30.87
N ILE A 553 2.62 9.23 31.03
CA ILE A 553 1.66 9.44 29.94
C ILE A 553 0.59 10.47 30.26
N SER A 554 -0.09 10.99 29.21
CA SER A 554 -1.30 11.80 29.37
C SER A 554 -2.47 11.22 28.56
N LEU A 555 -3.59 10.96 29.23
CA LEU A 555 -4.80 10.36 28.63
C LEU A 555 -5.76 11.37 27.99
N GLN A 556 -5.50 12.68 28.13
CA GLN A 556 -6.41 13.73 27.66
C GLN A 556 -6.31 14.02 26.17
N ASN A 557 -5.25 13.54 25.54
CA ASN A 557 -4.91 14.05 24.25
C ASN A 557 -5.63 13.33 23.10
N PRO A 558 -5.87 14.03 21.98
CA PRO A 558 -6.44 13.44 20.79
C PRO A 558 -5.50 12.35 20.26
N CYS A 559 -6.08 11.19 19.95
CA CYS A 559 -5.39 10.12 19.24
C CYS A 559 -5.83 10.17 17.78
N SER A 560 -5.02 9.62 16.88
CA SER A 560 -5.48 9.36 15.52
C SER A 560 -6.75 8.50 15.54
N ASN A 561 -7.72 8.90 14.72
CA ASN A 561 -8.98 8.20 14.51
C ASN A 561 -8.87 7.07 13.49
N LEU A 562 -7.70 6.83 12.91
CA LEU A 562 -7.47 5.83 11.87
C LEU A 562 -6.39 4.83 12.26
N GLU A 563 -6.51 3.62 11.73
CA GLU A 563 -5.52 2.55 11.83
C GLU A 563 -5.11 2.11 10.42
N LEU A 564 -3.81 2.00 10.19
CA LEU A 564 -3.24 1.54 8.93
C LEU A 564 -2.50 0.22 9.13
N LYS A 565 -2.73 -0.72 8.21
CA LYS A 565 -2.03 -2.01 8.18
C LYS A 565 -1.52 -2.31 6.77
N PHE A 566 -0.21 -2.49 6.62
CA PHE A 566 0.37 -2.96 5.36
C PHE A 566 0.08 -4.46 5.15
N ILE A 567 -0.20 -4.81 3.90
CA ILE A 567 -0.35 -6.18 3.39
C ILE A 567 0.44 -6.30 2.09
N ASP A 568 0.74 -7.52 1.62
CA ASP A 568 1.53 -7.71 0.39
C ASP A 568 0.89 -7.06 -0.85
N SER A 569 -0.44 -6.95 -0.85
CA SER A 569 -1.21 -6.34 -1.94
C SER A 569 -1.44 -4.83 -1.78
N GLY A 570 -0.92 -4.17 -0.73
CA GLY A 570 -1.13 -2.74 -0.49
C GLY A 570 -1.27 -2.37 0.99
N ALA A 571 -2.25 -1.54 1.32
CA ALA A 571 -2.54 -1.12 2.69
C ALA A 571 -4.04 -1.13 2.98
N LEU A 572 -4.39 -1.47 4.21
CA LEU A 572 -5.74 -1.40 4.77
C LEU A 572 -5.81 -0.19 5.70
N ILE A 573 -6.87 0.62 5.57
CA ILE A 573 -7.13 1.77 6.42
C ILE A 573 -8.55 1.62 6.98
N GLN A 574 -8.69 1.79 8.29
CA GLN A 574 -9.98 1.73 8.97
C GLN A 574 -10.06 2.81 10.05
N GLN A 575 -11.26 3.14 10.49
CA GLN A 575 -11.45 3.90 11.72
C GLN A 575 -11.05 3.06 12.93
N ARG A 576 -10.42 3.70 13.92
CA ARG A 576 -10.14 3.07 15.20
C ARG A 576 -11.43 2.85 15.97
N ASP A 577 -11.51 1.72 16.66
CA ASP A 577 -12.67 1.41 17.50
C ASP A 577 -12.69 2.26 18.80
N THR A 578 -13.37 3.41 18.74
CA THR A 578 -13.56 4.33 19.87
C THR A 578 -14.89 4.13 20.58
N SER A 579 -15.63 3.06 20.28
CA SER A 579 -16.94 2.77 20.88
C SER A 579 -16.83 2.69 22.41
N LYS A 580 -17.83 3.26 23.11
CA LYS A 580 -17.96 3.12 24.57
C LYS A 580 -19.28 2.49 24.91
N LEU A 581 -19.26 1.62 25.90
CA LEU A 581 -20.46 0.87 26.30
C LEU A 581 -21.57 1.76 26.89
N VAL A 582 -21.22 2.94 27.42
CA VAL A 582 -22.22 3.93 27.90
C VAL A 582 -23.07 4.50 26.76
N ASP A 583 -22.54 4.50 25.53
CA ASP A 583 -23.23 4.99 24.35
C ASP A 583 -24.16 3.92 23.73
N LEU A 584 -24.09 2.67 24.24
CA LEU A 584 -24.82 1.53 23.69
C LEU A 584 -26.12 1.27 24.43
N LYS A 585 -27.16 0.91 23.67
CA LYS A 585 -28.42 0.39 24.21
C LYS A 585 -28.28 -1.10 24.50
N LEU A 586 -27.91 -1.44 25.73
CA LEU A 586 -27.78 -2.83 26.18
C LEU A 586 -29.15 -3.53 26.22
N LYS A 587 -29.24 -4.70 25.59
CA LYS A 587 -30.46 -5.52 25.55
C LYS A 587 -30.32 -6.74 26.47
N ILE A 588 -31.12 -6.79 27.53
CA ILE A 588 -31.23 -8.02 28.35
C ILE A 588 -32.10 -9.01 27.57
N VAL A 589 -31.53 -10.15 27.18
CA VAL A 589 -32.20 -11.12 26.29
C VAL A 589 -32.73 -12.37 27.01
N THR A 590 -32.30 -12.59 28.25
CA THR A 590 -32.78 -13.69 29.13
C THR A 590 -33.87 -13.23 30.09
N LYS A 591 -34.61 -14.18 30.66
CA LYS A 591 -35.66 -13.95 31.67
C LYS A 591 -35.13 -13.32 32.95
N ARG A 592 -34.00 -13.81 33.46
CA ARG A 592 -33.35 -13.26 34.66
C ARG A 592 -32.62 -11.97 34.31
N LYS A 593 -32.94 -10.89 35.03
CA LYS A 593 -32.23 -9.61 34.94
C LYS A 593 -30.95 -9.61 35.80
N PRO A 594 -29.88 -8.92 35.37
CA PRO A 594 -28.66 -8.84 36.17
C PRO A 594 -28.90 -8.01 37.42
N THR A 595 -28.26 -8.40 38.51
CA THR A 595 -28.05 -7.52 39.66
C THR A 595 -27.10 -6.37 39.28
N GLN A 596 -27.04 -5.33 40.11
CA GLN A 596 -26.13 -4.21 39.86
C GLN A 596 -24.65 -4.65 39.88
N SER A 597 -24.29 -5.61 40.74
CA SER A 597 -22.93 -6.14 40.80
C SER A 597 -22.55 -6.89 39.52
N GLU A 598 -23.43 -7.78 39.05
CA GLU A 598 -23.22 -8.50 37.79
C GLU A 598 -23.15 -7.54 36.60
N LEU A 599 -24.02 -6.52 36.57
CA LEU A 599 -23.98 -5.51 35.52
C LEU A 599 -22.64 -4.76 35.51
N ASN A 600 -22.11 -4.38 36.68
CA ASN A 600 -20.81 -3.72 36.78
C ASN A 600 -19.68 -4.64 36.29
N ASP A 601 -19.70 -5.92 36.68
CA ASP A 601 -18.68 -6.90 36.28
C ASP A 601 -18.73 -7.23 34.78
N LEU A 602 -19.94 -7.29 34.19
CA LEU A 602 -20.12 -7.43 32.75
C LEU A 602 -19.56 -6.22 31.98
N LYS A 603 -19.84 -5.00 32.45
CA LYS A 603 -19.31 -3.77 31.84
C LYS A 603 -17.78 -3.72 31.94
N PHE A 604 -17.23 -4.09 33.09
CA PHE A 604 -15.79 -4.21 33.29
C PHE A 604 -15.19 -5.25 32.34
N ALA A 605 -15.76 -6.47 32.27
CA ALA A 605 -15.28 -7.53 31.40
C ALA A 605 -15.32 -7.12 29.93
N TRP A 606 -16.38 -6.43 29.50
CA TRP A 606 -16.52 -5.93 28.13
C TRP A 606 -15.42 -4.93 27.76
N LYS A 607 -15.16 -3.94 28.63
CA LYS A 607 -14.06 -2.97 28.44
C LYS A 607 -12.73 -3.70 28.24
N VAL A 608 -12.45 -4.72 29.04
CA VAL A 608 -11.21 -5.51 28.91
C VAL A 608 -11.20 -6.36 27.63
N CYS A 609 -12.32 -7.04 27.32
CA CYS A 609 -12.46 -7.95 26.19
C CYS A 609 -12.19 -7.27 24.83
N LYS A 610 -12.61 -6.00 24.69
CA LYS A 610 -12.34 -5.16 23.50
C LYS A 610 -10.86 -5.03 23.14
N HIS A 611 -9.95 -5.16 24.11
CA HIS A 611 -8.51 -4.97 23.92
C HIS A 611 -7.71 -6.27 23.83
N ILE A 612 -8.38 -7.42 23.78
CA ILE A 612 -7.75 -8.74 23.65
C ILE A 612 -7.84 -9.20 22.19
N LYS A 613 -6.81 -9.89 21.69
CA LYS A 613 -6.84 -10.48 20.35
C LYS A 613 -7.94 -11.54 20.22
N SER A 614 -8.66 -11.54 19.11
CA SER A 614 -9.83 -12.39 18.86
C SER A 614 -9.45 -13.83 18.47
N ASN A 615 -10.29 -14.84 18.76
CA ASN A 615 -11.48 -14.76 19.63
C ASN A 615 -11.05 -14.55 21.09
N ALA A 616 -11.83 -13.75 21.83
CA ALA A 616 -11.50 -13.38 23.21
C ALA A 616 -12.62 -13.73 24.19
N ILE A 617 -12.26 -14.32 25.33
CA ILE A 617 -13.15 -14.59 26.47
C ILE A 617 -12.51 -14.05 27.74
N VAL A 618 -13.29 -13.28 28.50
CA VAL A 618 -12.87 -12.74 29.80
C VAL A 618 -13.83 -13.19 30.88
N PHE A 619 -13.31 -13.80 31.94
CA PHE A 619 -14.04 -13.98 33.19
C PHE A 619 -13.66 -12.86 34.16
N SER A 620 -14.65 -12.23 34.79
CA SER A 620 -14.46 -11.18 35.78
C SER A 620 -15.38 -11.36 36.99
N LYS A 621 -14.99 -10.76 38.11
CA LYS A 621 -15.81 -10.61 39.32
C LYS A 621 -15.23 -9.48 40.15
N GLU A 622 -16.07 -8.67 40.79
CA GLU A 622 -15.62 -7.54 41.64
C GLU A 622 -14.64 -6.60 40.92
N SER A 623 -14.92 -6.28 39.65
CA SER A 623 -14.09 -5.41 38.80
C SER A 623 -12.62 -5.83 38.72
N ARG A 624 -12.36 -7.14 38.70
CA ARG A 624 -11.08 -7.73 38.32
C ARG A 624 -11.25 -8.89 37.35
N THR A 625 -10.24 -9.14 36.54
CA THR A 625 -10.18 -10.33 35.71
C THR A 625 -9.82 -11.56 36.55
N LEU A 626 -10.48 -12.69 36.28
CA LEU A 626 -10.20 -13.99 36.91
C LEU A 626 -9.51 -14.95 35.93
N GLY A 627 -9.83 -14.84 34.64
CA GLY A 627 -9.23 -15.64 33.58
C GLY A 627 -9.44 -14.99 32.22
N ILE A 628 -8.44 -15.11 31.35
CA ILE A 628 -8.43 -14.47 30.03
C ILE A 628 -8.00 -15.50 28.98
N GLY A 629 -8.86 -15.75 28.00
CA GLY A 629 -8.55 -16.52 26.79
C GLY A 629 -8.41 -15.57 25.61
N ALA A 630 -7.25 -15.59 24.95
CA ALA A 630 -6.89 -14.65 23.90
C ALA A 630 -6.44 -15.37 22.62
N GLY A 631 -6.83 -14.81 21.47
CA GLY A 631 -6.22 -15.09 20.17
C GLY A 631 -6.50 -16.46 19.58
N GLN A 632 -7.63 -17.12 19.93
CA GLN A 632 -7.92 -18.47 19.43
C GLN A 632 -8.83 -18.45 18.20
N MET A 633 -8.58 -19.41 17.30
CA MET A 633 -9.43 -19.66 16.13
C MET A 633 -10.85 -20.11 16.52
N SER A 634 -10.96 -20.85 17.62
CA SER A 634 -12.22 -21.32 18.20
C SER A 634 -12.53 -20.59 19.50
N ARG A 635 -13.81 -20.24 19.71
CA ARG A 635 -14.21 -19.52 20.92
C ARG A 635 -14.28 -20.41 22.15
N VAL A 636 -14.69 -21.67 21.99
CA VAL A 636 -14.68 -22.62 23.11
C VAL A 636 -13.25 -22.84 23.62
N ASP A 637 -12.24 -22.82 22.74
CA ASP A 637 -10.83 -22.89 23.15
C ASP A 637 -10.42 -21.66 23.97
N SER A 638 -10.91 -20.47 23.61
CA SER A 638 -10.72 -19.26 24.43
C SER A 638 -11.36 -19.43 25.80
N SER A 639 -12.58 -19.98 25.88
CA SER A 639 -13.24 -20.27 27.16
C SER A 639 -12.48 -21.30 27.99
N ILE A 640 -11.94 -22.36 27.37
CA ILE A 640 -11.11 -23.38 28.02
C ILE A 640 -9.83 -22.74 28.59
N ILE A 641 -9.13 -21.93 27.81
CA ILE A 641 -7.91 -21.23 28.26
C ILE A 641 -8.23 -20.28 29.42
N ALA A 642 -9.32 -19.49 29.31
CA ALA A 642 -9.74 -18.58 30.37
C ALA A 642 -10.02 -19.33 31.68
N ARG A 643 -10.75 -20.47 31.61
CA ARG A 643 -11.03 -21.34 32.75
C ARG A 643 -9.73 -21.89 33.33
N ASP A 644 -8.87 -22.46 32.50
CA ASP A 644 -7.64 -23.12 32.96
C ASP A 644 -6.70 -22.12 33.63
N LYS A 645 -6.64 -20.88 33.13
CA LYS A 645 -5.91 -19.80 33.80
C LYS A 645 -6.53 -19.45 35.16
N ALA A 646 -7.85 -19.30 35.24
CA ALA A 646 -8.53 -19.04 36.51
C ALA A 646 -8.25 -20.15 37.54
N VAL A 647 -8.32 -21.42 37.13
CA VAL A 647 -8.01 -22.58 37.98
C VAL A 647 -6.55 -22.56 38.45
N ARG A 648 -5.58 -22.33 37.56
CA ARG A 648 -4.15 -22.25 37.92
C ARG A 648 -3.85 -21.12 38.91
N SER A 649 -4.61 -20.03 38.82
CA SER A 649 -4.52 -18.89 39.73
C SER A 649 -5.40 -19.04 40.97
N SER A 650 -6.01 -20.21 41.19
CA SER A 650 -6.94 -20.50 42.29
C SER A 650 -8.07 -19.47 42.42
N SER A 651 -8.53 -18.93 41.29
CA SER A 651 -9.61 -17.95 41.24
C SER A 651 -10.97 -18.64 41.27
N ASP A 652 -11.84 -18.17 42.15
CA ASP A 652 -13.22 -18.64 42.26
C ASP A 652 -14.10 -18.01 41.16
N LEU A 653 -14.57 -18.84 40.23
CA LEU A 653 -15.46 -18.44 39.15
C LEU A 653 -16.95 -18.45 39.55
N ASN A 654 -17.31 -18.87 40.77
CA ASN A 654 -18.69 -18.84 41.23
C ASN A 654 -19.23 -17.40 41.30
N GLY A 655 -20.32 -17.13 40.59
CA GLY A 655 -20.90 -15.79 40.48
C GLY A 655 -20.14 -14.87 39.53
N ALA A 656 -19.16 -15.37 38.77
CA ALA A 656 -18.41 -14.55 37.82
C ALA A 656 -19.28 -14.12 36.62
N ALA A 657 -18.86 -13.03 35.99
CA ALA A 657 -19.34 -12.56 34.71
C ALA A 657 -18.41 -13.05 33.59
N MET A 658 -18.97 -13.24 32.39
CA MET A 658 -18.23 -13.59 31.17
C MET A 658 -18.49 -12.53 30.09
N ALA A 659 -17.43 -12.04 29.44
CA ALA A 659 -17.53 -11.29 28.20
C ALA A 659 -16.96 -12.08 27.02
N SER A 660 -17.59 -11.91 25.86
CA SER A 660 -17.17 -12.47 24.57
C SER A 660 -17.15 -11.34 23.53
N ASP A 661 -16.01 -11.13 22.88
CA ASP A 661 -15.81 -10.04 21.89
C ASP A 661 -16.74 -10.14 20.66
N ALA A 662 -17.19 -11.35 20.35
CA ALA A 662 -18.15 -11.67 19.30
C ALA A 662 -19.32 -12.54 19.80
N PHE A 663 -20.31 -12.83 18.94
CA PHE A 663 -21.49 -13.65 19.29
C PHE A 663 -21.15 -15.13 19.46
N LEU A 664 -21.67 -15.83 20.48
CA LEU A 664 -21.43 -17.26 20.68
C LEU A 664 -22.09 -18.06 19.53
N PRO A 665 -21.32 -18.79 18.71
CA PRO A 665 -21.88 -19.51 17.56
C PRO A 665 -22.69 -20.75 17.98
N PHE A 666 -22.33 -21.34 19.12
CA PHE A 666 -22.99 -22.49 19.76
C PHE A 666 -23.05 -22.26 21.27
N ALA A 667 -23.84 -23.08 21.97
CA ALA A 667 -23.96 -22.99 23.43
C ALA A 667 -22.75 -23.55 24.19
N ASP A 668 -21.79 -24.21 23.53
CA ASP A 668 -20.64 -24.89 24.14
C ASP A 668 -19.80 -24.02 25.10
N SER A 669 -19.49 -22.80 24.66
CA SER A 669 -18.70 -21.82 25.41
C SER A 669 -19.48 -21.31 26.63
N LEU A 670 -20.79 -21.15 26.47
CA LEU A 670 -21.70 -20.79 27.56
C LEU A 670 -21.83 -21.94 28.57
N GLU A 671 -22.05 -23.17 28.11
CA GLU A 671 -22.16 -24.36 28.97
C GLU A 671 -20.88 -24.59 29.77
N LEU A 672 -19.72 -24.40 29.14
CA LEU A 672 -18.43 -24.44 29.83
C LEU A 672 -18.36 -23.38 30.93
N ALA A 673 -18.70 -22.13 30.63
CA ALA A 673 -18.70 -21.05 31.61
C ALA A 673 -19.66 -21.34 32.78
N ILE A 674 -20.87 -21.83 32.49
CA ILE A 674 -21.87 -22.21 33.51
C ILE A 674 -21.33 -23.33 34.40
N SER A 675 -20.67 -24.34 33.83
CA SER A 675 -20.08 -25.44 34.60
C SER A 675 -19.01 -24.98 35.60
N CYS A 676 -18.43 -23.80 35.37
CA CYS A 676 -17.44 -23.17 36.25
C CYS A 676 -18.06 -22.20 37.28
N GLY A 677 -19.39 -21.99 37.23
CA GLY A 677 -20.09 -21.11 38.16
C GLY A 677 -20.36 -19.69 37.65
N VAL A 678 -20.11 -19.38 36.38
CA VAL A 678 -20.50 -18.10 35.77
C VAL A 678 -22.02 -17.90 35.87
N GLN A 679 -22.47 -16.70 36.26
CA GLN A 679 -23.89 -16.35 36.41
C GLN A 679 -24.40 -15.31 35.43
N SER A 680 -23.49 -14.62 34.73
CA SER A 680 -23.87 -13.57 33.79
C SER A 680 -22.94 -13.49 32.59
N VAL A 681 -23.49 -13.17 31.41
CA VAL A 681 -22.77 -13.14 30.13
C VAL A 681 -23.09 -11.87 29.34
N ILE A 682 -22.09 -11.27 28.72
CA ILE A 682 -22.24 -10.15 27.77
C ILE A 682 -21.56 -10.49 26.45
N GLN A 683 -22.28 -10.29 25.36
CA GLN A 683 -21.83 -10.56 24.00
C GLN A 683 -22.54 -9.62 23.01
N PRO A 684 -22.15 -9.54 21.73
CA PRO A 684 -22.88 -8.74 20.75
C PRO A 684 -24.28 -9.25 20.42
N GLY A 685 -24.44 -10.58 20.30
CA GLY A 685 -25.57 -11.17 19.57
C GLY A 685 -25.42 -11.06 18.04
N GLY A 686 -26.42 -11.51 17.30
CA GLY A 686 -26.46 -11.54 15.84
C GLY A 686 -26.19 -12.92 15.22
N SER A 687 -26.19 -14.00 16.01
CA SER A 687 -26.09 -15.37 15.50
C SER A 687 -27.45 -15.87 15.00
N ILE A 688 -27.46 -16.66 13.93
CA ILE A 688 -28.66 -17.43 13.55
C ILE A 688 -29.09 -18.43 14.65
N ARG A 689 -28.19 -18.73 15.60
CA ARG A 689 -28.42 -19.64 16.74
C ARG A 689 -28.57 -18.92 18.08
N ASP A 690 -28.78 -17.60 18.08
CA ASP A 690 -28.92 -16.86 19.35
C ASP A 690 -30.05 -17.42 20.23
N GLU A 691 -31.18 -17.84 19.65
CA GLU A 691 -32.29 -18.44 20.41
C GLU A 691 -31.87 -19.72 21.15
N GLU A 692 -31.01 -20.54 20.57
CA GLU A 692 -30.48 -21.76 21.20
C GLU A 692 -29.64 -21.41 22.44
N VAL A 693 -28.75 -20.43 22.29
CA VAL A 693 -27.86 -19.95 23.35
C VAL A 693 -28.65 -19.26 24.47
N ILE A 694 -29.64 -18.43 24.12
CA ILE A 694 -30.54 -17.75 25.07
C ILE A 694 -31.38 -18.77 25.83
N LYS A 695 -31.95 -19.76 25.13
CA LYS A 695 -32.71 -20.83 25.78
C LYS A 695 -31.86 -21.59 26.78
N LYS A 696 -30.61 -21.91 26.44
CA LYS A 696 -29.68 -22.57 27.37
C LYS A 696 -29.37 -21.70 28.60
N ALA A 697 -29.17 -20.39 28.40
CA ALA A 697 -28.97 -19.46 29.50
C ALA A 697 -30.20 -19.40 30.43
N ASP A 698 -31.41 -19.30 29.86
CA ASP A 698 -32.67 -19.32 30.61
C ASP A 698 -32.87 -20.63 31.39
N GLU A 699 -32.60 -21.79 30.78
CA GLU A 699 -32.66 -23.11 31.43
C GLU A 699 -31.76 -23.20 32.67
N LYS A 700 -30.65 -22.46 32.67
CA LYS A 700 -29.66 -22.43 33.76
C LYS A 700 -29.75 -21.18 34.63
N ASN A 701 -30.78 -20.35 34.44
CA ASN A 701 -31.01 -19.11 35.18
C ASN A 701 -29.81 -18.12 35.09
N ILE A 702 -29.18 -18.07 33.92
CA ILE A 702 -28.05 -17.18 33.60
C ILE A 702 -28.60 -15.89 32.99
N THR A 703 -28.04 -14.76 33.40
CA THR A 703 -28.34 -13.50 32.72
C THR A 703 -27.48 -13.31 31.49
N MET A 704 -28.07 -12.83 30.40
CA MET A 704 -27.35 -12.49 29.17
C MET A 704 -27.72 -11.09 28.66
N ILE A 705 -26.69 -10.33 28.28
CA ILE A 705 -26.82 -9.00 27.67
C ILE A 705 -26.25 -9.04 26.24
N PHE A 706 -27.02 -8.52 25.29
CA PHE A 706 -26.57 -8.22 23.93
C PHE A 706 -26.18 -6.74 23.80
N THR A 707 -24.99 -6.49 23.25
CA THR A 707 -24.48 -5.13 23.00
C THR A 707 -24.76 -4.64 21.58
N GLU A 708 -25.07 -5.55 20.65
CA GLU A 708 -25.18 -5.29 19.21
C GLU A 708 -23.89 -4.71 18.58
N LEU A 709 -22.77 -4.81 19.29
CA LEU A 709 -21.47 -4.30 18.89
C LEU A 709 -20.42 -5.40 18.99
N ARG A 710 -19.73 -5.72 17.90
CA ARG A 710 -18.62 -6.67 17.86
C ARG A 710 -17.28 -5.94 17.88
N ASN A 711 -16.38 -6.32 18.79
CA ASN A 711 -15.07 -5.69 18.95
C ASN A 711 -13.93 -6.66 18.56
N PHE A 712 -13.87 -7.06 17.29
CA PHE A 712 -12.80 -7.95 16.82
C PHE A 712 -11.46 -7.23 16.69
N LYS A 713 -10.39 -7.91 17.13
CA LYS A 713 -9.02 -7.40 17.07
C LYS A 713 -8.06 -8.50 16.64
N HIS A 714 -7.36 -8.28 15.52
CA HIS A 714 -6.36 -9.19 14.97
C HIS A 714 -4.96 -8.69 15.26
#